data_AF-A0A365NN57-F1
#
_entry.id   AF-A0A365NN57-F1
#
_cell.length_a   1.000
_cell.length_b   1.000
_cell.length_c   1.000
_cell.angle_alpha   90.00
_cell.angle_beta   90.00
_cell.angle_gamma   90.00
#
_symmetry.space_group_name_H-M   'P 1'
#
loop_
_entity.id
_entity.type
_entity.pdbx_description
1 polymer ?
#
loop_
_entity_poly.entity_id
_entity_poly.type
_entity_poly.pdbx_seq_one_letter_code
_entity_poly.pdbx_strand_id
1 'polypeptide(L)'
;MATLHALKKALKKVGDEAPRKPLNDKEYDDGLSLFAEASDEQTHQEKVIIPQLSELITSFSTRDEISVLEVGPGPESVLGHLPATLRKSITKYVALEPSFQYTQSLQRWLSPRENERPLSSLKYSLVRPAPFIKGSCPGEKYDVILFCHGLYGLKNKKEIIRHTIEMLPEDLLDGMVIIFHRAGSLIFDNLVCHRSLSFPNRIVAIKDDDEAIDSFTRFIVGYRLTTGVFYETRQAQWRTICRELAGHDDDYPGHLIFSSPEIMIAMTRHANQLPDLTARVPSVPRPYKVKNRQALHNRPAAIVRPLDISQIQSCVRWALTNRTSLAILGGGHSDHCLWTRVVSADMSAFDKVHVVNPPQDVDTECCVVAEAGCKTGDIIRETMAVGVTVPLGSRPSVGAGLWLQLQTFTSTAKVDRYVTIDAVELFDKEMYVSKMHAGHGGSKTSAFKRCVFLKDIANPDTMKVLISATRDGPTPYCYLNLVRGGKAVRHVVPEGTAFGCRDWDFACIVTGIWPREYDGTHTAGAVVRWVYRVVNELLPMSKGVYGADLGPDPRDSILATKAFGPNRRRLVKLKKTFDPKNILAYTCPLTLIGLPQKLVILVTGEHGAGKDYCAGVWSVVFKAHGYSSRVVSISEVTKRKYAAAKGADPVRLLNDRPYKEQHQKSLNDFYKSQLGAGHFAAENHFLEVLEEDGSDVLFITGMTETAPRAALSHLVQDARLIDVRVQASKATRNLRRWGDENKCKTPDSEEYMSADDIYLPNFTFENEANGEEAVMWFANQRLIPFMSKKLQNLAGMVPTVLNFPRKGIDFRYVLNIAQQNGGLALCTSLLKSHFLGDWDKVDVVVTSEASGYVFASPLALETAIRLVPIVKGNKFPPPTVSVQRRLSHISSHIVGATDKGIFEMNANTIDKGSKVVVVDDVLATGETLVAVLELLVKVGVRPEDISVMVVAEFPFHRGRQRLLESAFGRVAVQSLLVFDRQ
;
A
#
# COMPACT_ATOMS: atom_id res chain seq x y z
N MET A 1 -34.80 3.60 -2.28
CA MET A 1 -33.93 2.99 -1.25
C MET A 1 -33.69 3.90 -0.06
N ALA A 2 -34.30 3.57 1.08
CA ALA A 2 -34.07 4.16 2.39
C ALA A 2 -32.96 3.43 3.15
N THR A 3 -32.44 4.07 4.21
CA THR A 3 -31.56 3.39 5.18
C THR A 3 -32.36 2.51 6.13
N LEU A 4 -31.75 1.46 6.70
CA LEU A 4 -32.39 0.65 7.75
C LEU A 4 -32.86 1.49 8.95
N HIS A 5 -32.17 2.59 9.26
CA HIS A 5 -32.60 3.51 10.32
C HIS A 5 -33.87 4.27 9.95
N ALA A 6 -33.95 4.78 8.71
CA ALA A 6 -35.16 5.46 8.22
C ALA A 6 -36.34 4.49 8.14
N LEU A 7 -36.11 3.27 7.64
CA LEU A 7 -37.10 2.18 7.64
C LEU A 7 -37.59 1.89 9.06
N LYS A 8 -36.67 1.66 10.02
CA LYS A 8 -37.00 1.41 11.42
C LYS A 8 -37.87 2.52 12.01
N LYS A 9 -37.56 3.79 11.70
CA LYS A 9 -38.34 4.94 12.18
C LYS A 9 -39.75 4.96 11.59
N ALA A 10 -39.89 4.63 10.30
CA ALA A 10 -41.19 4.54 9.64
C ALA A 10 -42.05 3.40 10.21
N LEU A 11 -41.47 2.20 10.35
CA LEU A 11 -42.15 1.02 10.90
C LEU A 11 -42.58 1.24 12.37
N LYS A 12 -41.74 1.91 13.18
CA LYS A 12 -42.08 2.20 14.58
C LYS A 12 -43.29 3.10 14.75
N LYS A 13 -43.47 4.09 13.88
CA LYS A 13 -44.65 4.99 13.92
C LYS A 13 -45.97 4.21 13.83
N VAL A 14 -46.01 3.17 13.00
CA VAL A 14 -47.19 2.29 12.87
C VAL A 14 -47.46 1.52 14.17
N GLY A 15 -46.43 1.22 14.94
CA GLY A 15 -46.53 0.42 16.16
C GLY A 15 -46.69 1.20 17.46
N ASP A 16 -46.67 2.55 17.46
CA ASP A 16 -46.58 3.41 18.67
C ASP A 16 -47.80 3.32 19.62
N GLU A 17 -48.90 2.71 19.18
CA GLU A 17 -50.12 2.48 19.97
C GLU A 17 -50.49 0.99 20.10
N ALA A 18 -49.55 0.08 19.81
CA ALA A 18 -49.78 -1.36 19.85
C ALA A 18 -49.20 -2.00 21.12
N PRO A 19 -49.82 -3.05 21.68
CA PRO A 19 -49.15 -3.90 22.64
C PRO A 19 -48.03 -4.69 21.93
N ARG A 20 -46.85 -4.76 22.56
CA ARG A 20 -45.61 -5.29 21.98
C ARG A 20 -45.01 -6.36 22.89
N LYS A 21 -44.43 -7.39 22.30
CA LYS A 21 -43.58 -8.37 23.01
C LYS A 21 -42.15 -8.32 22.43
N PRO A 22 -41.11 -8.61 23.24
CA PRO A 22 -39.78 -8.84 22.69
C PRO A 22 -39.80 -10.00 21.69
N LEU A 23 -38.85 -9.99 20.76
CA LEU A 23 -38.62 -11.11 19.84
C LEU A 23 -38.27 -12.36 20.66
N ASN A 24 -38.74 -13.52 20.21
CA ASN A 24 -38.20 -14.80 20.71
C ASN A 24 -36.91 -15.17 19.96
N ASP A 25 -36.17 -16.16 20.47
CA ASP A 25 -34.88 -16.56 19.92
C ASP A 25 -34.98 -16.94 18.43
N LYS A 26 -36.01 -17.70 18.04
CA LYS A 26 -36.23 -18.10 16.64
C LYS A 26 -36.46 -16.88 15.74
N GLU A 27 -37.31 -15.94 16.14
CA GLU A 27 -37.58 -14.72 15.36
C GLU A 27 -36.35 -13.81 15.24
N TYR A 28 -35.50 -13.80 16.27
CA TYR A 28 -34.23 -13.08 16.23
C TYR A 28 -33.24 -13.73 15.26
N ASP A 29 -33.13 -15.07 15.31
CA ASP A 29 -32.25 -15.86 14.45
C ASP A 29 -32.70 -15.83 12.97
N ASP A 30 -34.01 -15.95 12.71
CA ASP A 30 -34.59 -15.82 11.36
C ASP A 30 -34.28 -14.43 10.79
N GLY A 31 -34.41 -13.38 11.61
CA GLY A 31 -34.11 -12.02 11.24
C GLY A 31 -32.63 -11.76 10.98
N LEU A 32 -31.72 -12.40 11.72
CA LEU A 32 -30.27 -12.27 11.51
C LEU A 32 -29.80 -13.05 10.27
N SER A 33 -30.39 -14.21 10.00
CA SER A 33 -30.07 -15.06 8.84
C SER A 33 -30.34 -14.35 7.51
N LEU A 34 -31.40 -13.52 7.44
CA LEU A 34 -31.69 -12.65 6.29
C LEU A 34 -30.57 -11.64 5.97
N PHE A 35 -29.69 -11.32 6.92
CA PHE A 35 -28.51 -10.51 6.63
C PHE A 35 -27.38 -11.37 6.07
N ALA A 36 -27.16 -12.56 6.64
CA ALA A 36 -26.09 -13.48 6.27
C ALA A 36 -26.25 -14.06 4.86
N GLU A 37 -27.49 -14.24 4.38
CA GLU A 37 -27.80 -14.74 3.04
C GLU A 37 -27.57 -13.70 1.92
N ALA A 38 -27.28 -12.44 2.25
CA ALA A 38 -26.94 -11.44 1.24
C ALA A 38 -25.57 -11.75 0.60
N SER A 39 -25.55 -11.95 -0.73
CA SER A 39 -24.44 -12.47 -1.54
C SER A 39 -23.11 -11.68 -1.53
N ASP A 40 -22.96 -10.67 -0.65
CA ASP A 40 -21.75 -9.85 -0.49
C ASP A 40 -21.24 -9.78 0.97
N GLU A 41 -21.93 -10.36 1.97
CA GLU A 41 -21.49 -10.27 3.38
C GLU A 41 -20.20 -11.05 3.65
N GLN A 42 -20.04 -12.25 3.07
CA GLN A 42 -18.82 -13.06 3.21
C GLN A 42 -17.61 -12.39 2.54
N THR A 43 -17.79 -11.90 1.31
CA THR A 43 -16.76 -11.14 0.57
C THR A 43 -16.35 -9.87 1.31
N HIS A 44 -17.31 -9.16 1.91
CA HIS A 44 -17.06 -7.96 2.71
C HIS A 44 -16.31 -8.27 4.01
N GLN A 45 -16.72 -9.31 4.75
CA GLN A 45 -16.00 -9.73 5.95
C GLN A 45 -14.53 -10.02 5.62
N GLU A 46 -14.26 -10.87 4.62
CA GLU A 46 -12.92 -11.29 4.25
C GLU A 46 -12.06 -10.16 3.66
N LYS A 47 -12.61 -9.32 2.78
CA LYS A 47 -11.82 -8.28 2.07
C LYS A 47 -11.72 -6.96 2.81
N VAL A 48 -12.62 -6.68 3.76
CA VAL A 48 -12.73 -5.36 4.39
C VAL A 48 -12.57 -5.44 5.90
N ILE A 49 -13.33 -6.28 6.60
CA ILE A 49 -13.29 -6.33 8.06
C ILE A 49 -12.02 -7.02 8.56
N ILE A 50 -11.70 -8.20 8.04
CA ILE A 50 -10.56 -9.01 8.50
C ILE A 50 -9.21 -8.30 8.35
N PRO A 51 -8.87 -7.62 7.24
CA PRO A 51 -7.60 -6.90 7.14
C PRO A 51 -7.47 -5.79 8.19
N GLN A 52 -8.57 -5.07 8.46
CA GLN A 52 -8.58 -3.96 9.42
C GLN A 52 -8.49 -4.46 10.87
N LEU A 53 -9.21 -5.55 11.17
CA LEU A 53 -9.13 -6.21 12.47
C LEU A 53 -7.74 -6.83 12.69
N SER A 54 -7.15 -7.43 11.65
CA SER A 54 -5.79 -7.97 11.69
C SER A 54 -4.77 -6.87 11.98
N GLU A 55 -4.89 -5.70 11.35
CA GLU A 55 -3.97 -4.57 11.61
C GLU A 55 -4.09 -4.07 13.05
N LEU A 56 -5.31 -3.94 13.59
CA LEU A 56 -5.54 -3.54 14.98
C LEU A 56 -5.00 -4.58 15.96
N ILE A 57 -5.21 -5.87 15.71
CA ILE A 57 -4.72 -6.93 16.60
C ILE A 57 -3.19 -7.11 16.47
N THR A 58 -2.62 -6.79 15.31
CA THR A 58 -1.16 -6.80 15.11
C THR A 58 -0.45 -5.79 16.02
N SER A 59 -1.11 -4.74 16.52
CA SER A 59 -0.49 -3.87 17.54
C SER A 59 -0.17 -4.59 18.84
N PHE A 60 -0.75 -5.78 19.07
CA PHE A 60 -0.46 -6.66 20.19
C PHE A 60 0.55 -7.76 19.86
N SER A 61 1.15 -7.75 18.66
CA SER A 61 2.03 -8.82 18.15
C SER A 61 3.28 -9.09 18.98
N THR A 62 3.67 -8.18 19.87
CA THR A 62 4.78 -8.41 20.82
C THR A 62 4.39 -9.33 21.98
N ARG A 63 3.12 -9.78 22.06
CA ARG A 63 2.60 -10.59 23.16
C ARG A 63 2.28 -12.01 22.72
N ASP A 64 2.53 -12.92 23.64
CA ASP A 64 2.24 -14.35 23.46
C ASP A 64 0.82 -14.72 23.89
N GLU A 65 0.19 -13.89 24.72
CA GLU A 65 -1.12 -14.15 25.30
C GLU A 65 -2.01 -12.90 25.18
N ILE A 66 -3.13 -13.06 24.50
CA ILE A 66 -4.17 -12.06 24.31
C ILE A 66 -5.48 -12.62 24.86
N SER A 67 -6.11 -11.82 25.70
CA SER A 67 -7.44 -12.08 26.24
C SER A 67 -8.51 -11.31 25.46
N VAL A 68 -9.54 -12.02 25.00
CA VAL A 68 -10.61 -11.45 24.18
C VAL A 68 -11.98 -11.68 24.82
N LEU A 69 -12.77 -10.61 24.89
CA LEU A 69 -14.20 -10.66 25.17
C LEU A 69 -14.97 -10.29 23.89
N GLU A 70 -15.76 -11.21 23.36
CA GLU A 70 -16.59 -11.00 22.18
C GLU A 70 -18.07 -10.94 22.56
N VAL A 71 -18.76 -9.88 22.11
CA VAL A 71 -20.17 -9.62 22.41
C VAL A 71 -20.98 -9.74 21.11
N GLY A 72 -21.93 -10.67 21.13
CA GLY A 72 -22.73 -11.03 19.97
C GLY A 72 -21.92 -11.59 18.81
N PRO A 73 -21.08 -12.63 19.00
CA PRO A 73 -20.32 -13.27 17.91
C PRO A 73 -21.20 -13.96 16.86
N GLY A 74 -22.43 -14.36 17.19
CA GLY A 74 -23.23 -15.24 16.33
C GLY A 74 -22.73 -16.70 16.34
N PRO A 75 -22.99 -17.47 15.27
CA PRO A 75 -22.68 -18.91 15.24
C PRO A 75 -21.17 -19.21 15.14
N GLU A 76 -20.37 -18.28 14.61
CA GLU A 76 -18.92 -18.40 14.45
C GLU A 76 -18.25 -17.06 14.82
N SER A 77 -17.08 -17.11 15.45
CA SER A 77 -16.34 -15.88 15.79
C SER A 77 -15.59 -15.33 14.58
N VAL A 78 -15.67 -14.02 14.38
CA VAL A 78 -14.92 -13.32 13.33
C VAL A 78 -13.40 -13.48 13.50
N LEU A 79 -12.93 -13.79 14.72
CA LEU A 79 -11.52 -14.01 15.03
C LEU A 79 -10.96 -15.27 14.37
N GLY A 80 -11.81 -16.24 14.01
CA GLY A 80 -11.37 -17.46 13.33
C GLY A 80 -10.88 -17.24 11.90
N HIS A 81 -11.22 -16.11 11.29
CA HIS A 81 -10.75 -15.73 9.96
C HIS A 81 -9.45 -14.91 9.99
N LEU A 82 -8.91 -14.61 11.16
CA LEU A 82 -7.63 -13.92 11.28
C LEU A 82 -6.48 -14.81 10.77
N PRO A 83 -5.36 -14.20 10.32
CA PRO A 83 -4.12 -14.93 10.06
C PRO A 83 -3.78 -15.87 11.21
N ALA A 84 -3.32 -17.09 10.90
CA ALA A 84 -3.09 -18.16 11.88
C ALA A 84 -2.21 -17.74 13.06
N THR A 85 -1.35 -16.76 12.85
CA THR A 85 -0.38 -16.23 13.81
C THR A 85 -1.05 -15.37 14.88
N LEU A 86 -2.00 -14.52 14.47
CA LEU A 86 -2.83 -13.76 15.40
C LEU A 86 -3.79 -14.70 16.15
N ARG A 87 -4.33 -15.74 15.47
CA ARG A 87 -5.16 -16.77 16.12
C ARG A 87 -4.41 -17.52 17.23
N LYS A 88 -3.10 -17.74 17.05
CA LYS A 88 -2.24 -18.37 18.08
C LYS A 88 -1.98 -17.47 19.29
N SER A 89 -1.99 -16.15 19.14
CA SER A 89 -1.83 -15.25 20.28
C SER A 89 -3.07 -15.17 21.19
N ILE A 90 -4.24 -15.60 20.72
CA ILE A 90 -5.48 -15.58 21.51
C ILE A 90 -5.53 -16.81 22.43
N THR A 91 -5.30 -16.61 23.72
CA THR A 91 -5.21 -17.70 24.72
C THR A 91 -6.41 -17.73 25.67
N LYS A 92 -7.09 -16.60 25.88
CA LYS A 92 -8.34 -16.51 26.66
C LYS A 92 -9.44 -15.93 25.78
N TYR A 93 -10.56 -16.64 25.65
CA TYR A 93 -11.72 -16.21 24.87
C TYR A 93 -13.00 -16.29 25.71
N VAL A 94 -13.74 -15.18 25.81
CA VAL A 94 -15.05 -15.15 26.46
C VAL A 94 -16.06 -14.57 25.49
N ALA A 95 -17.19 -15.23 25.33
CA ALA A 95 -18.27 -14.79 24.47
C ALA A 95 -19.57 -14.60 25.26
N LEU A 96 -20.25 -13.47 25.03
CA LEU A 96 -21.61 -13.22 25.49
C LEU A 96 -22.53 -13.15 24.27
N GLU A 97 -23.30 -14.22 24.06
CA GLU A 97 -24.20 -14.38 22.92
C GLU A 97 -25.63 -14.54 23.44
N PRO A 98 -26.57 -13.61 23.19
CA PRO A 98 -27.95 -13.75 23.65
C PRO A 98 -28.66 -15.01 23.15
N SER A 99 -28.40 -15.46 21.92
CA SER A 99 -29.07 -16.62 21.34
C SER A 99 -28.50 -17.93 21.90
N PHE A 100 -29.37 -18.77 22.47
CA PHE A 100 -28.97 -20.09 22.95
C PHE A 100 -28.51 -21.01 21.80
N GLN A 101 -29.13 -20.89 20.62
CA GLN A 101 -28.77 -21.67 19.44
C GLN A 101 -27.38 -21.27 18.89
N TYR A 102 -27.07 -19.97 18.83
CA TYR A 102 -25.74 -19.51 18.46
C TYR A 102 -24.69 -19.84 19.52
N THR A 103 -25.04 -19.79 20.81
CA THR A 103 -24.15 -20.27 21.87
C THR A 103 -23.73 -21.72 21.66
N GLN A 104 -24.67 -22.62 21.32
CA GLN A 104 -24.33 -24.01 21.01
C GLN A 104 -23.48 -24.14 19.74
N SER A 105 -23.80 -23.38 18.70
CA SER A 105 -23.08 -23.41 17.43
C SER A 105 -21.64 -22.93 17.60
N LEU A 106 -21.44 -21.82 18.33
CA LEU A 106 -20.14 -21.27 18.64
C LEU A 106 -19.31 -22.21 19.53
N GLN A 107 -19.93 -22.89 20.50
CA GLN A 107 -19.25 -23.91 21.30
C GLN A 107 -18.75 -25.08 20.43
N ARG A 108 -19.58 -25.55 19.49
CA ARG A 108 -19.17 -26.60 18.52
C ARG A 108 -18.05 -26.09 17.61
N TRP A 109 -18.12 -24.83 17.18
CA TRP A 109 -17.11 -24.19 16.35
C TRP A 109 -15.76 -24.04 17.08
N LEU A 110 -15.76 -23.66 18.36
CA LEU A 110 -14.54 -23.57 19.17
C LEU A 110 -13.87 -24.93 19.42
N SER A 111 -14.67 -26.01 19.42
CA SER A 111 -14.22 -27.39 19.66
C SER A 111 -14.70 -28.33 18.55
N PRO A 112 -14.18 -28.19 17.31
CA PRO A 112 -14.60 -29.00 16.19
C PRO A 112 -14.20 -30.47 16.40
N ARG A 113 -14.92 -31.38 15.76
CA ARG A 113 -14.64 -32.83 15.81
C ARG A 113 -13.45 -33.25 14.93
N GLU A 114 -12.99 -32.37 14.03
CA GLU A 114 -11.91 -32.60 13.07
C GLU A 114 -10.65 -31.77 13.36
N ASN A 115 -9.52 -32.12 12.74
CA ASN A 115 -8.15 -31.81 13.16
C ASN A 115 -7.68 -30.34 13.17
N GLU A 116 -8.54 -29.35 12.93
CA GLU A 116 -8.14 -27.93 12.96
C GLU A 116 -9.07 -27.08 13.84
N ARG A 117 -8.56 -26.64 14.99
CA ARG A 117 -9.28 -25.71 15.89
C ARG A 117 -9.20 -24.27 15.35
N PRO A 118 -10.31 -23.52 15.26
CA PRO A 118 -10.29 -22.13 14.80
C PRO A 118 -9.37 -21.22 15.64
N LEU A 119 -9.37 -21.37 16.97
CA LEU A 119 -8.44 -20.71 17.88
C LEU A 119 -7.49 -21.75 18.48
N SER A 120 -6.42 -22.05 17.75
CA SER A 120 -5.54 -23.21 18.03
C SER A 120 -4.80 -23.19 19.37
N SER A 121 -4.59 -22.02 19.99
CA SER A 121 -3.80 -21.86 21.23
C SER A 121 -4.65 -21.50 22.46
N LEU A 122 -5.96 -21.75 22.37
CA LEU A 122 -6.92 -21.39 23.41
C LEU A 122 -6.70 -22.23 24.68
N LYS A 123 -6.36 -21.55 25.78
CA LYS A 123 -6.20 -22.14 27.12
C LYS A 123 -7.50 -22.09 27.92
N TYR A 124 -8.29 -21.06 27.70
CA TYR A 124 -9.57 -20.84 28.39
C TYR A 124 -10.62 -20.32 27.41
N SER A 125 -11.79 -20.94 27.42
CA SER A 125 -12.95 -20.51 26.63
C SER A 125 -14.22 -20.52 27.46
N LEU A 126 -15.03 -19.47 27.41
CA LEU A 126 -16.35 -19.44 28.04
C LEU A 126 -17.37 -18.77 27.13
N VAL A 127 -18.42 -19.48 26.76
CA VAL A 127 -19.56 -18.92 26.01
C VAL A 127 -20.79 -18.92 26.92
N ARG A 128 -21.40 -17.75 27.14
CA ARG A 128 -22.60 -17.60 27.97
C ARG A 128 -23.81 -17.17 27.13
N PRO A 129 -24.98 -17.83 27.28
CA PRO A 129 -26.22 -17.42 26.62
C PRO A 129 -26.84 -16.20 27.32
N ALA A 130 -26.21 -15.03 27.18
CA ALA A 130 -26.59 -13.83 27.91
C ALA A 130 -26.24 -12.54 27.15
N PRO A 131 -27.07 -11.48 27.26
CA PRO A 131 -26.71 -10.17 26.75
C PRO A 131 -25.64 -9.50 27.62
N PHE A 132 -24.85 -8.60 27.01
CA PHE A 132 -23.90 -7.78 27.75
C PHE A 132 -24.62 -6.68 28.56
N ILE A 133 -24.39 -6.62 29.87
CA ILE A 133 -24.88 -5.58 30.79
C ILE A 133 -23.73 -5.04 31.65
N LYS A 134 -23.92 -3.90 32.33
CA LYS A 134 -22.87 -3.26 33.17
C LYS A 134 -22.37 -4.14 34.33
N GLY A 135 -23.08 -5.20 34.70
CA GLY A 135 -22.65 -6.18 35.71
C GLY A 135 -22.05 -7.46 35.11
N SER A 136 -21.94 -7.57 33.79
CA SER A 136 -21.34 -8.73 33.13
C SER A 136 -19.83 -8.77 33.40
N CYS A 137 -19.31 -9.94 33.79
CA CYS A 137 -17.88 -10.18 34.05
C CYS A 137 -17.26 -9.22 35.10
N PRO A 138 -17.77 -9.21 36.35
CA PRO A 138 -17.33 -8.26 37.37
C PRO A 138 -15.84 -8.44 37.72
N GLY A 139 -15.08 -7.34 37.68
CA GLY A 139 -13.66 -7.32 38.04
C GLY A 139 -12.71 -7.93 37.00
N GLU A 140 -13.22 -8.47 35.89
CA GLU A 140 -12.39 -9.02 34.83
C GLU A 140 -11.90 -7.95 33.86
N LYS A 141 -10.65 -8.10 33.42
CA LYS A 141 -10.01 -7.26 32.39
C LYS A 141 -9.75 -8.07 31.13
N TYR A 142 -9.81 -7.43 29.98
CA TYR A 142 -9.57 -8.05 28.67
C TYR A 142 -8.74 -7.12 27.77
N ASP A 143 -7.79 -7.68 27.02
CA ASP A 143 -6.95 -6.92 26.09
C ASP A 143 -7.77 -6.39 24.91
N VAL A 144 -8.68 -7.21 24.40
CA VAL A 144 -9.58 -6.86 23.28
C VAL A 144 -11.02 -7.12 23.68
N ILE A 145 -11.87 -6.11 23.53
CA ILE A 145 -13.32 -6.24 23.69
C ILE A 145 -13.99 -5.94 22.35
N LEU A 146 -14.71 -6.90 21.80
CA LEU A 146 -15.25 -6.86 20.45
C LEU A 146 -16.77 -6.88 20.45
N PHE A 147 -17.41 -5.96 19.72
CA PHE A 147 -18.86 -5.96 19.48
C PHE A 147 -19.14 -6.23 17.99
N CYS A 148 -19.52 -7.47 17.64
CA CYS A 148 -19.59 -7.97 16.25
C CYS A 148 -20.86 -7.55 15.52
N HIS A 149 -22.04 -7.75 16.12
CA HIS A 149 -23.31 -7.30 15.53
C HIS A 149 -23.77 -5.93 16.06
N GLY A 150 -22.86 -5.19 16.70
CA GLY A 150 -23.07 -3.86 17.25
C GLY A 150 -23.97 -3.80 18.47
N LEU A 151 -24.23 -2.59 18.94
CA LEU A 151 -24.99 -2.36 20.18
C LEU A 151 -26.52 -2.49 19.99
N TYR A 152 -26.98 -3.37 19.11
CA TYR A 152 -28.42 -3.59 18.90
C TYR A 152 -29.03 -4.27 20.13
N GLY A 153 -30.25 -3.88 20.50
CA GLY A 153 -30.91 -4.39 21.71
C GLY A 153 -30.40 -3.81 23.05
N LEU A 154 -29.19 -3.23 23.09
CA LEU A 154 -28.62 -2.67 24.32
C LEU A 154 -29.22 -1.29 24.68
N LYS A 155 -29.71 -1.17 25.92
CA LYS A 155 -30.10 0.11 26.55
C LYS A 155 -28.85 0.80 27.11
N ASN A 156 -28.85 2.14 27.18
CA ASN A 156 -27.73 2.94 27.73
C ASN A 156 -26.35 2.68 27.08
N LYS A 157 -26.29 2.58 25.74
CA LYS A 157 -25.08 2.33 24.94
C LYS A 157 -23.83 3.10 25.38
N LYS A 158 -24.01 4.37 25.75
CA LYS A 158 -22.94 5.28 26.20
C LYS A 158 -22.28 4.83 27.50
N GLU A 159 -23.09 4.38 28.47
CA GLU A 159 -22.60 3.89 29.76
C GLU A 159 -21.91 2.55 29.61
N ILE A 160 -22.48 1.67 28.77
CA ILE A 160 -21.89 0.37 28.42
C ILE A 160 -20.48 0.54 27.85
N ILE A 161 -20.29 1.43 26.89
CA ILE A 161 -18.98 1.64 26.28
C ILE A 161 -17.97 2.21 27.27
N ARG A 162 -18.39 3.16 28.12
CA ARG A 162 -17.50 3.69 29.16
C ARG A 162 -17.05 2.59 30.11
N HIS A 163 -17.99 1.73 30.50
CA HIS A 163 -17.69 0.59 31.33
C HIS A 163 -16.74 -0.41 30.64
N THR A 164 -16.92 -0.70 29.35
CA THR A 164 -15.98 -1.58 28.63
C THR A 164 -14.59 -0.95 28.48
N ILE A 165 -14.50 0.38 28.35
CA ILE A 165 -13.21 1.07 28.37
C ILE A 165 -12.53 0.91 29.74
N GLU A 166 -13.29 0.94 30.84
CA GLU A 166 -12.79 0.63 32.19
C GLU A 166 -12.40 -0.84 32.37
N MET A 167 -12.95 -1.76 31.57
CA MET A 167 -12.55 -3.18 31.56
C MET A 167 -11.22 -3.43 30.83
N LEU A 168 -10.61 -2.40 30.23
CA LEU A 168 -9.25 -2.51 29.70
C LEU A 168 -8.21 -2.50 30.84
N PRO A 169 -7.08 -3.21 30.71
CA PRO A 169 -6.05 -3.26 31.74
C PRO A 169 -5.34 -1.92 31.96
N GLU A 170 -4.87 -1.66 33.18
CA GLU A 170 -4.28 -0.36 33.58
C GLU A 170 -2.77 -0.25 33.33
N ASP A 171 -2.10 -1.38 33.25
CA ASP A 171 -0.69 -1.55 32.93
C ASP A 171 -0.44 -1.64 31.42
N LEU A 172 -1.50 -1.88 30.64
CA LEU A 172 -1.42 -2.14 29.21
C LEU A 172 -1.82 -0.90 28.41
N LEU A 173 -0.82 -0.31 27.75
CA LEU A 173 -0.97 0.86 26.86
C LEU A 173 -1.74 0.55 25.56
N ASP A 174 -2.04 -0.72 25.29
CA ASP A 174 -2.54 -1.19 23.99
C ASP A 174 -3.98 -1.71 24.00
N GLY A 175 -4.64 -1.87 25.17
CA GLY A 175 -5.99 -2.46 25.23
C GLY A 175 -7.01 -1.72 24.34
N MET A 176 -7.88 -2.47 23.66
CA MET A 176 -8.83 -1.92 22.69
C MET A 176 -10.26 -2.42 22.88
N VAL A 177 -11.21 -1.49 22.73
CA VAL A 177 -12.62 -1.78 22.48
C VAL A 177 -12.90 -1.54 21.01
N ILE A 178 -13.35 -2.56 20.30
CA ILE A 178 -13.66 -2.54 18.87
C ILE A 178 -15.16 -2.76 18.68
N ILE A 179 -15.80 -1.88 17.93
CA ILE A 179 -17.25 -1.85 17.74
C ILE A 179 -17.56 -1.80 16.26
N PHE A 180 -18.24 -2.83 15.76
CA PHE A 180 -18.91 -2.81 14.45
C PHE A 180 -20.35 -2.35 14.63
N HIS A 181 -20.83 -1.42 13.82
CA HIS A 181 -22.21 -0.97 13.91
C HIS A 181 -22.82 -0.65 12.55
N ARG A 182 -24.01 -1.20 12.30
CA ARG A 182 -24.75 -1.10 11.04
C ARG A 182 -25.60 0.20 10.89
N ALA A 183 -25.25 1.26 11.62
CA ALA A 183 -25.95 2.55 11.51
C ALA A 183 -25.01 3.75 11.55
N GLY A 184 -25.27 4.74 10.68
CA GLY A 184 -24.47 5.96 10.53
C GLY A 184 -24.52 6.96 11.70
N SER A 185 -25.11 6.61 12.86
CA SER A 185 -25.18 7.52 14.01
C SER A 185 -25.03 6.83 15.37
N LEU A 186 -23.83 6.42 15.72
CA LEU A 186 -23.46 6.26 17.14
C LEU A 186 -23.03 7.62 17.69
N ILE A 187 -23.79 8.18 18.64
CA ILE A 187 -23.45 9.41 19.34
C ILE A 187 -22.86 9.07 20.72
N PHE A 188 -21.55 9.25 20.84
CA PHE A 188 -20.83 9.19 22.12
C PHE A 188 -20.23 10.56 22.39
N ASP A 189 -20.91 11.39 23.17
CA ASP A 189 -20.36 12.71 23.52
C ASP A 189 -19.07 12.52 24.34
N ASN A 190 -18.05 13.30 23.97
CA ASN A 190 -16.74 13.37 24.61
C ASN A 190 -15.89 12.09 24.53
N LEU A 191 -16.23 11.14 23.66
CA LEU A 191 -15.35 10.01 23.36
C LEU A 191 -14.68 10.16 21.99
N VAL A 192 -13.38 9.88 21.97
CA VAL A 192 -12.51 9.95 20.79
C VAL A 192 -12.09 8.54 20.39
N CYS A 193 -12.05 8.29 19.09
CA CYS A 193 -11.59 7.00 18.57
C CYS A 193 -10.07 6.98 18.37
N HIS A 194 -9.47 5.82 18.60
CA HIS A 194 -8.13 5.51 18.12
C HIS A 194 -8.14 5.37 16.60
N ARG A 195 -9.15 4.68 16.06
CA ARG A 195 -9.38 4.49 14.62
C ARG A 195 -10.87 4.43 14.32
N SER A 196 -11.28 4.93 13.16
CA SER A 196 -12.64 4.78 12.65
C SER A 196 -12.62 4.56 11.14
N LEU A 197 -13.50 3.67 10.66
CA LEU A 197 -13.75 3.42 9.25
C LEU A 197 -15.26 3.43 9.00
N SER A 198 -15.66 3.91 7.83
CA SER A 198 -17.07 3.92 7.41
C SER A 198 -17.22 3.28 6.04
N PHE A 199 -18.25 2.45 5.92
CA PHE A 199 -18.65 1.72 4.73
C PHE A 199 -20.06 2.17 4.33
N PRO A 200 -20.20 3.35 3.69
CA PRO A 200 -21.48 4.04 3.55
C PRO A 200 -22.45 3.37 2.56
N ASN A 201 -21.95 2.54 1.65
CA ASN A 201 -22.74 1.98 0.53
C ASN A 201 -23.12 0.52 0.69
N ARG A 202 -22.95 -0.05 1.88
CA ARG A 202 -23.40 -1.41 2.15
C ARG A 202 -24.92 -1.48 1.98
N ILE A 203 -25.40 -2.53 1.32
CA ILE A 203 -26.81 -2.81 1.12
C ILE A 203 -27.21 -4.11 1.81
N VAL A 204 -28.49 -4.26 2.06
CA VAL A 204 -29.14 -5.49 2.51
C VAL A 204 -30.26 -5.75 1.51
N ALA A 205 -30.21 -6.92 0.86
CA ALA A 205 -31.23 -7.37 -0.06
C ALA A 205 -32.06 -8.46 0.63
N ILE A 206 -33.37 -8.30 0.62
CA ILE A 206 -34.32 -9.32 1.10
C ILE A 206 -35.25 -9.69 -0.04
N LYS A 207 -35.73 -10.92 -0.08
CA LYS A 207 -36.69 -11.34 -1.10
C LYS A 207 -38.01 -10.55 -0.97
N ASP A 208 -38.61 -10.15 -2.09
CA ASP A 208 -39.91 -9.47 -2.10
C ASP A 208 -41.05 -10.48 -1.95
N ASP A 209 -41.14 -11.12 -0.78
CA ASP A 209 -42.29 -11.91 -0.38
C ASP A 209 -42.72 -11.59 1.05
N ASP A 210 -43.99 -11.82 1.34
CA ASP A 210 -44.61 -11.37 2.59
C ASP A 210 -44.00 -12.04 3.84
N GLU A 211 -43.52 -13.27 3.74
CA GLU A 211 -42.90 -14.00 4.86
C GLU A 211 -41.52 -13.42 5.20
N ALA A 212 -40.68 -13.21 4.19
CA ALA A 212 -39.38 -12.58 4.34
C ALA A 212 -39.50 -11.15 4.90
N ILE A 213 -40.46 -10.36 4.38
CA ILE A 213 -40.71 -8.99 4.85
C ILE A 213 -41.23 -8.98 6.30
N ASP A 214 -42.09 -9.92 6.67
CA ASP A 214 -42.59 -10.03 8.05
C ASP A 214 -41.48 -10.33 9.06
N SER A 215 -40.62 -11.29 8.74
CA SER A 215 -39.45 -11.61 9.58
C SER A 215 -38.51 -10.42 9.68
N PHE A 216 -38.18 -9.81 8.53
CA PHE A 216 -37.30 -8.64 8.44
C PHE A 216 -37.83 -7.44 9.25
N THR A 217 -39.11 -7.08 9.09
CA THR A 217 -39.70 -5.92 9.76
C THR A 217 -39.69 -6.08 11.28
N ARG A 218 -40.07 -7.25 11.81
CA ARG A 218 -40.00 -7.59 13.24
C ARG A 218 -38.59 -7.43 13.79
N PHE A 219 -37.60 -7.95 13.08
CA PHE A 219 -36.19 -7.83 13.45
C PHE A 219 -35.72 -6.37 13.46
N ILE A 220 -36.03 -5.61 12.40
CA ILE A 220 -35.65 -4.19 12.27
C ILE A 220 -36.26 -3.34 13.39
N VAL A 221 -37.54 -3.53 13.73
CA VAL A 221 -38.15 -2.77 14.84
C VAL A 221 -37.66 -3.25 16.21
N GLY A 222 -37.34 -4.54 16.34
CA GLY A 222 -36.84 -5.19 17.55
C GLY A 222 -37.95 -5.70 18.49
N TYR A 223 -39.15 -5.92 17.98
CA TYR A 223 -40.29 -6.43 18.74
C TYR A 223 -41.33 -7.05 17.80
N ARG A 224 -42.20 -7.90 18.35
CA ARG A 224 -43.40 -8.39 17.68
C ARG A 224 -44.64 -7.69 18.20
N LEU A 225 -45.60 -7.46 17.31
CA LEU A 225 -46.93 -7.00 17.68
C LEU A 225 -47.69 -8.17 18.34
N THR A 226 -48.44 -7.91 19.40
CA THR A 226 -49.32 -8.94 19.98
C THR A 226 -50.54 -9.15 19.10
N THR A 227 -51.00 -10.40 19.00
CA THR A 227 -52.24 -10.76 18.30
C THR A 227 -53.44 -10.00 18.88
N GLY A 228 -54.24 -9.38 18.01
CA GLY A 228 -55.39 -8.53 18.36
C GLY A 228 -56.07 -7.97 17.10
N VAL A 229 -57.18 -7.24 17.25
CA VAL A 229 -58.09 -6.83 16.16
C VAL A 229 -57.39 -6.05 15.01
N PHE A 230 -56.28 -5.36 15.29
CA PHE A 230 -55.55 -4.56 14.31
C PHE A 230 -54.19 -5.17 13.90
N TYR A 231 -53.89 -6.42 14.28
CA TYR A 231 -52.60 -7.06 14.03
C TYR A 231 -52.33 -7.19 12.51
N GLU A 232 -53.26 -7.77 11.77
CA GLU A 232 -53.12 -7.99 10.32
C GLU A 232 -53.03 -6.67 9.55
N THR A 233 -53.83 -5.66 9.95
CA THR A 233 -53.81 -4.32 9.34
C THR A 233 -52.45 -3.64 9.52
N ARG A 234 -51.87 -3.71 10.73
CA ARG A 234 -50.56 -3.11 11.02
C ARG A 234 -49.42 -3.86 10.34
N GLN A 235 -49.54 -5.18 10.23
CA GLN A 235 -48.56 -6.00 9.51
C GLN A 235 -48.58 -5.72 8.01
N ALA A 236 -49.77 -5.58 7.42
CA ALA A 236 -49.92 -5.13 6.03
C ALA A 236 -49.29 -3.74 5.80
N GLN A 237 -49.50 -2.80 6.73
CA GLN A 237 -48.85 -1.48 6.69
C GLN A 237 -47.33 -1.56 6.76
N TRP A 238 -46.76 -2.45 7.59
CA TRP A 238 -45.32 -2.70 7.62
C TRP A 238 -44.79 -3.20 6.28
N ARG A 239 -45.51 -4.13 5.63
CA ARG A 239 -45.13 -4.63 4.30
C ARG A 239 -45.15 -3.53 3.24
N THR A 240 -46.21 -2.71 3.22
CA THR A 240 -46.32 -1.55 2.32
C THR A 240 -45.16 -0.58 2.52
N ILE A 241 -44.87 -0.18 3.77
CA ILE A 241 -43.75 0.71 4.08
C ILE A 241 -42.41 0.11 3.63
N CYS A 242 -42.21 -1.19 3.82
CA CYS A 242 -41.00 -1.87 3.36
C CYS A 242 -40.83 -1.76 1.85
N ARG A 243 -41.87 -2.09 1.07
CA ARG A 243 -41.84 -2.01 -0.40
C ARG A 243 -41.66 -0.58 -0.90
N GLU A 244 -42.37 0.38 -0.33
CA GLU A 244 -42.27 1.80 -0.71
C GLU A 244 -40.88 2.40 -0.44
N LEU A 245 -40.23 1.98 0.65
CA LEU A 245 -38.92 2.51 1.04
C LEU A 245 -37.76 1.73 0.45
N ALA A 246 -37.98 0.56 -0.14
CA ALA A 246 -36.94 -0.26 -0.75
C ALA A 246 -36.31 0.42 -1.99
N GLY A 247 -35.14 -0.05 -2.37
CA GLY A 247 -34.60 0.12 -3.72
C GLY A 247 -34.80 -1.15 -4.53
N HIS A 248 -34.74 -1.00 -5.84
CA HIS A 248 -34.66 -2.09 -6.80
C HIS A 248 -33.37 -1.89 -7.60
N ASP A 249 -32.67 -2.99 -7.88
CA ASP A 249 -31.41 -3.02 -8.62
C ASP A 249 -31.46 -4.24 -9.55
N ASP A 250 -31.00 -4.07 -10.79
CA ASP A 250 -31.03 -5.12 -11.81
C ASP A 250 -30.11 -6.29 -11.44
N ASP A 251 -29.10 -6.03 -10.60
CA ASP A 251 -28.20 -7.03 -10.05
C ASP A 251 -28.88 -7.96 -9.03
N TYR A 252 -30.05 -7.57 -8.49
CA TYR A 252 -30.82 -8.33 -7.48
C TYR A 252 -32.31 -8.43 -7.84
N PRO A 253 -32.67 -9.15 -8.93
CA PRO A 253 -34.05 -9.26 -9.36
C PRO A 253 -34.92 -9.94 -8.28
N GLY A 254 -36.14 -9.43 -8.08
CA GLY A 254 -37.09 -9.95 -7.10
C GLY A 254 -36.74 -9.68 -5.63
N HIS A 255 -35.80 -8.77 -5.35
CA HIS A 255 -35.42 -8.40 -3.99
C HIS A 255 -35.72 -6.91 -3.68
N LEU A 256 -36.04 -6.65 -2.41
CA LEU A 256 -36.11 -5.32 -1.81
C LEU A 256 -34.76 -4.98 -1.19
N ILE A 257 -34.18 -3.85 -1.59
CA ILE A 257 -32.85 -3.46 -1.16
C ILE A 257 -32.92 -2.27 -0.20
N PHE A 258 -32.15 -2.31 0.88
CA PHE A 258 -32.03 -1.21 1.85
C PHE A 258 -30.57 -0.85 2.09
N SER A 259 -30.29 0.43 2.32
CA SER A 259 -28.95 0.87 2.70
C SER A 259 -28.66 0.53 4.17
N SER A 260 -27.55 -0.16 4.43
CA SER A 260 -27.09 -0.61 5.74
C SER A 260 -25.64 -0.18 5.98
N PRO A 261 -25.35 1.12 6.11
CA PRO A 261 -23.99 1.61 6.26
C PRO A 261 -23.36 1.02 7.52
N GLU A 262 -22.11 0.57 7.39
CA GLU A 262 -21.37 -0.03 8.49
C GLU A 262 -20.24 0.89 8.94
N ILE A 263 -19.97 0.92 10.24
CA ILE A 263 -18.87 1.66 10.83
C ILE A 263 -18.12 0.75 11.79
N MET A 264 -16.79 0.75 11.65
CA MET A 264 -15.89 0.18 12.63
C MET A 264 -15.29 1.32 13.46
N ILE A 265 -15.34 1.18 14.78
CA ILE A 265 -14.74 2.10 15.75
C ILE A 265 -13.79 1.30 16.64
N ALA A 266 -12.55 1.75 16.77
CA ALA A 266 -11.62 1.26 17.79
C ALA A 266 -11.34 2.37 18.80
N MET A 267 -11.37 2.03 20.09
CA MET A 267 -11.19 2.95 21.20
C MET A 267 -10.21 2.36 22.19
N THR A 268 -9.33 3.19 22.74
CA THR A 268 -8.42 2.81 23.81
C THR A 268 -8.93 3.36 25.14
N ARG A 269 -8.24 3.04 26.23
CA ARG A 269 -8.49 3.64 27.55
C ARG A 269 -8.44 5.18 27.58
N HIS A 270 -7.76 5.79 26.61
CA HIS A 270 -7.62 7.24 26.49
C HIS A 270 -8.78 7.92 25.74
N ALA A 271 -9.81 7.17 25.34
CA ALA A 271 -10.92 7.72 24.56
C ALA A 271 -11.69 8.84 25.28
N ASN A 272 -11.64 8.92 26.61
CA ASN A 272 -12.33 9.94 27.42
C ASN A 272 -11.50 11.22 27.67
N GLN A 273 -10.32 11.36 27.07
CA GLN A 273 -9.36 12.43 27.37
C GLN A 273 -9.59 13.72 26.58
N LEU A 274 -10.72 13.83 25.85
CA LEU A 274 -11.07 15.06 25.11
C LEU A 274 -11.21 16.32 25.98
N PRO A 275 -11.79 16.26 27.20
CA PRO A 275 -11.93 17.43 28.07
C PRO A 275 -10.59 18.14 28.31
N ASP A 276 -9.51 17.39 28.51
CA ASP A 276 -8.15 17.91 28.73
C ASP A 276 -7.66 18.77 27.57
N LEU A 277 -7.99 18.39 26.33
CA LEU A 277 -7.65 19.19 25.15
C LEU A 277 -8.53 20.44 25.09
N THR A 278 -9.85 20.29 25.27
CA THR A 278 -10.80 21.40 25.16
C THR A 278 -10.66 22.44 26.28
N ALA A 279 -10.02 22.08 27.39
CA ALA A 279 -9.63 23.03 28.44
C ALA A 279 -8.48 23.95 28.02
N ARG A 280 -7.64 23.51 27.08
CA ARG A 280 -6.45 24.23 26.60
C ARG A 280 -6.64 24.89 25.24
N VAL A 281 -7.53 24.34 24.42
CA VAL A 281 -7.77 24.78 23.05
C VAL A 281 -9.27 25.04 22.86
N PRO A 282 -9.68 26.23 22.36
CA PRO A 282 -11.08 26.56 22.17
C PRO A 282 -11.80 25.55 21.28
N SER A 283 -13.01 25.13 21.69
CA SER A 283 -13.87 24.31 20.85
C SER A 283 -14.75 25.17 19.94
N VAL A 284 -15.02 24.69 18.73
CA VAL A 284 -15.96 25.32 17.80
C VAL A 284 -17.38 24.83 18.12
N PRO A 285 -18.35 25.73 18.36
CA PRO A 285 -19.72 25.33 18.65
C PRO A 285 -20.42 24.77 17.40
N ARG A 286 -21.42 23.91 17.62
CA ARG A 286 -22.28 23.40 16.55
C ARG A 286 -23.37 24.44 16.19
N PRO A 287 -23.85 24.50 14.93
CA PRO A 287 -23.47 23.66 13.78
C PRO A 287 -22.14 24.07 13.14
N TYR A 288 -21.36 23.07 12.70
CA TYR A 288 -20.08 23.31 12.04
C TYR A 288 -20.24 23.91 10.64
N LYS A 289 -19.43 24.92 10.32
CA LYS A 289 -19.40 25.56 9.00
C LYS A 289 -18.36 24.87 8.10
N VAL A 290 -18.73 23.73 7.51
CA VAL A 290 -17.88 23.00 6.54
C VAL A 290 -18.51 23.03 5.15
N LYS A 291 -17.68 23.26 4.11
CA LYS A 291 -18.14 23.41 2.72
C LYS A 291 -18.54 22.06 2.12
N ASN A 292 -17.76 21.03 2.38
CA ASN A 292 -18.04 19.67 1.95
C ASN A 292 -19.16 19.05 2.82
N ARG A 293 -20.30 18.73 2.19
CA ARG A 293 -21.46 18.15 2.87
C ARG A 293 -21.25 16.68 3.23
N GLN A 294 -20.55 15.93 2.40
CA GLN A 294 -20.23 14.52 2.68
C GLN A 294 -19.36 14.41 3.94
N ALA A 295 -18.39 15.32 4.13
CA ALA A 295 -17.59 15.38 5.34
C ALA A 295 -18.44 15.62 6.62
N LEU A 296 -19.54 16.37 6.54
CA LEU A 296 -20.43 16.57 7.71
C LEU A 296 -21.15 15.29 8.14
N HIS A 297 -21.27 14.29 7.27
CA HIS A 297 -21.81 12.98 7.66
C HIS A 297 -20.85 12.22 8.60
N ASN A 298 -19.54 12.52 8.55
CA ASN A 298 -18.51 11.89 9.37
C ASN A 298 -18.45 12.43 10.81
N ARG A 299 -19.55 12.93 11.40
CA ARG A 299 -19.72 13.42 12.78
C ARG A 299 -18.44 13.38 13.69
N PRO A 300 -17.62 14.46 13.72
CA PRO A 300 -16.39 14.49 14.50
C PRO A 300 -16.65 14.45 16.01
N ALA A 301 -15.64 14.05 16.79
CA ALA A 301 -15.70 14.10 18.25
C ALA A 301 -15.79 15.56 18.73
N ALA A 302 -14.88 16.40 18.24
CA ALA A 302 -14.88 17.84 18.39
C ALA A 302 -14.15 18.50 17.23
N ILE A 303 -14.46 19.78 17.01
CA ILE A 303 -13.62 20.67 16.23
C ILE A 303 -13.01 21.65 17.22
N VAL A 304 -11.69 21.71 17.28
CA VAL A 304 -10.93 22.66 18.11
C VAL A 304 -10.30 23.71 17.21
N ARG A 305 -10.27 24.96 17.64
CA ARG A 305 -9.71 26.07 16.89
C ARG A 305 -8.50 26.63 17.66
N PRO A 306 -7.29 26.10 17.42
CA PRO A 306 -6.07 26.68 17.96
C PRO A 306 -5.92 28.13 17.48
N LEU A 307 -5.53 29.02 18.39
CA LEU A 307 -5.35 30.45 18.13
C LEU A 307 -3.88 30.84 17.93
N ASP A 308 -2.96 29.97 18.35
CA ASP A 308 -1.52 30.16 18.25
C ASP A 308 -0.78 28.81 18.07
N ILE A 309 0.51 28.88 17.75
CA ILE A 309 1.34 27.70 17.47
C ILE A 309 1.45 26.78 18.70
N SER A 310 1.44 27.32 19.92
CA SER A 310 1.53 26.52 21.15
C SER A 310 0.29 25.65 21.36
N GLN A 311 -0.89 26.14 20.94
CA GLN A 311 -2.13 25.37 20.95
C GLN A 311 -2.13 24.28 19.87
N ILE A 312 -1.56 24.53 18.68
CA ILE A 312 -1.34 23.47 17.68
C ILE A 312 -0.46 22.37 18.26
N GLN A 313 0.67 22.73 18.87
CA GLN A 313 1.56 21.76 19.52
C GLN A 313 0.84 21.00 20.63
N SER A 314 -0.06 21.65 21.37
CA SER A 314 -0.89 21.01 22.40
C SER A 314 -1.84 19.97 21.81
N CYS A 315 -2.47 20.24 20.66
CA CYS A 315 -3.27 19.25 19.94
C CYS A 315 -2.42 18.03 19.54
N VAL A 316 -1.24 18.24 18.96
CA VAL A 316 -0.35 17.16 18.50
C VAL A 316 0.18 16.33 19.67
N ARG A 317 0.64 16.98 20.75
CA ARG A 317 1.09 16.29 21.98
C ARG A 317 -0.05 15.50 22.61
N TRP A 318 -1.25 16.09 22.67
CA TRP A 318 -2.43 15.39 23.18
C TRP A 318 -2.74 14.15 22.34
N ALA A 319 -2.67 14.24 21.01
CA ALA A 319 -2.90 13.10 20.12
C ALA A 319 -1.85 12.00 20.31
N LEU A 320 -0.57 12.37 20.46
CA LEU A 320 0.54 11.46 20.74
C LEU A 320 0.38 10.74 22.08
N THR A 321 0.08 11.48 23.15
CA THR A 321 -0.09 10.93 24.52
C THR A 321 -1.28 9.99 24.57
N ASN A 322 -2.39 10.35 23.92
CA ASN A 322 -3.63 9.58 23.95
C ASN A 322 -3.72 8.54 22.82
N ARG A 323 -2.66 8.41 22.00
CA ARG A 323 -2.59 7.52 20.83
C ARG A 323 -3.83 7.64 19.95
N THR A 324 -4.18 8.85 19.58
CA THR A 324 -5.28 9.13 18.64
C THR A 324 -4.76 9.93 17.46
N SER A 325 -5.54 9.98 16.40
CA SER A 325 -5.23 10.72 15.17
C SER A 325 -5.94 12.06 15.14
N LEU A 326 -5.41 13.00 14.38
CA LEU A 326 -5.99 14.33 14.14
C LEU A 326 -6.41 14.48 12.68
N ALA A 327 -7.58 15.06 12.46
CA ALA A 327 -7.95 15.61 11.16
C ALA A 327 -7.64 17.12 11.13
N ILE A 328 -7.33 17.66 9.96
CA ILE A 328 -7.02 19.08 9.79
C ILE A 328 -8.10 19.72 8.91
N LEU A 329 -8.68 20.81 9.40
CA LEU A 329 -9.68 21.60 8.72
C LEU A 329 -9.07 22.93 8.28
N GLY A 330 -8.75 23.04 6.98
CA GLY A 330 -8.45 24.31 6.31
C GLY A 330 -9.73 24.96 5.76
N GLY A 331 -9.87 25.02 4.43
CA GLY A 331 -11.08 25.56 3.78
C GLY A 331 -12.33 24.66 3.80
N GLY A 332 -12.25 23.44 4.37
CA GLY A 332 -13.38 22.53 4.53
C GLY A 332 -13.95 21.93 3.23
N HIS A 333 -13.15 21.83 2.17
CA HIS A 333 -13.56 21.30 0.87
C HIS A 333 -13.29 19.79 0.67
N SER A 334 -12.37 19.21 1.43
CA SER A 334 -11.99 17.79 1.31
C SER A 334 -12.93 16.87 2.09
N ASP A 335 -13.14 15.64 1.61
CA ASP A 335 -13.84 14.60 2.37
C ASP A 335 -13.05 14.19 3.63
N HIS A 336 -11.73 14.43 3.67
CA HIS A 336 -10.87 14.08 4.80
C HIS A 336 -10.89 15.09 5.95
N CYS A 337 -11.52 16.25 5.78
CA CYS A 337 -11.43 17.32 6.78
C CYS A 337 -12.20 17.03 8.08
N LEU A 338 -13.16 16.10 8.05
CA LEU A 338 -13.90 15.61 9.21
C LEU A 338 -13.98 14.09 9.17
N TRP A 339 -13.80 13.46 10.34
CA TRP A 339 -13.85 12.01 10.50
C TRP A 339 -14.63 11.61 11.73
N THR A 340 -15.31 10.47 11.63
CA THR A 340 -16.21 10.00 12.69
C THR A 340 -15.44 9.82 13.98
N ARG A 341 -15.84 10.58 15.02
CA ARG A 341 -15.25 10.53 16.36
C ARG A 341 -13.77 10.89 16.44
N VAL A 342 -13.26 11.62 15.46
CA VAL A 342 -11.91 12.17 15.43
C VAL A 342 -11.95 13.64 15.83
N VAL A 343 -10.88 14.14 16.45
CA VAL A 343 -10.72 15.58 16.71
C VAL A 343 -10.18 16.26 15.46
N SER A 344 -10.86 17.30 15.01
CA SER A 344 -10.42 18.13 13.87
C SER A 344 -9.85 19.45 14.36
N ALA A 345 -8.64 19.81 13.93
CA ALA A 345 -8.05 21.11 14.20
C ALA A 345 -8.43 22.09 13.08
N ASP A 346 -9.22 23.11 13.42
CA ASP A 346 -9.66 24.20 12.56
C ASP A 346 -8.59 25.29 12.51
N MET A 347 -7.99 25.44 11.33
CA MET A 347 -6.90 26.39 11.09
C MET A 347 -7.39 27.80 10.79
N SER A 348 -8.71 28.07 10.81
CA SER A 348 -9.29 29.37 10.42
C SER A 348 -8.87 30.57 11.28
N ALA A 349 -8.23 30.37 12.43
CA ALA A 349 -7.64 31.47 13.20
C ALA A 349 -6.31 31.97 12.62
N PHE A 350 -5.69 31.20 11.72
CA PHE A 350 -4.45 31.52 11.02
C PHE A 350 -4.79 31.98 9.59
N ASP A 351 -5.41 33.13 9.44
CA ASP A 351 -5.98 33.63 8.18
C ASP A 351 -5.24 34.83 7.57
N LYS A 352 -4.05 35.16 8.07
CA LYS A 352 -3.27 36.32 7.58
C LYS A 352 -2.45 36.01 6.34
N VAL A 353 -2.38 37.01 5.45
CA VAL A 353 -1.50 37.03 4.29
C VAL A 353 -0.52 38.18 4.46
N HIS A 354 0.77 37.88 4.37
CA HIS A 354 1.84 38.85 4.47
C HIS A 354 2.59 38.91 3.13
N VAL A 355 2.65 40.10 2.54
CA VAL A 355 3.51 40.36 1.37
C VAL A 355 4.81 40.98 1.88
N VAL A 356 5.91 40.27 1.65
CA VAL A 356 7.27 40.69 1.98
C VAL A 356 7.92 41.22 0.70
N ASN A 357 8.50 42.42 0.76
CA ASN A 357 9.08 43.14 -0.38
C ASN A 357 8.07 43.33 -1.52
N PRO A 358 6.98 44.12 -1.31
CA PRO A 358 6.04 44.42 -2.38
C PRO A 358 6.80 45.04 -3.58
N PRO A 359 6.50 44.61 -4.81
CA PRO A 359 7.30 45.01 -5.96
C PRO A 359 7.21 46.52 -6.16
N GLN A 360 8.37 47.17 -6.24
CA GLN A 360 8.49 48.55 -6.68
C GLN A 360 8.75 48.61 -8.20
N ASP A 361 9.45 47.59 -8.73
CA ASP A 361 9.73 47.35 -10.16
C ASP A 361 9.61 45.85 -10.52
N VAL A 362 9.66 45.51 -11.81
CA VAL A 362 9.46 44.14 -12.35
C VAL A 362 10.50 43.13 -11.84
N ASP A 363 11.69 43.58 -11.44
CA ASP A 363 12.81 42.73 -11.02
C ASP A 363 12.90 42.50 -9.49
N THR A 364 11.95 43.03 -8.71
CA THR A 364 11.98 42.86 -7.24
C THR A 364 11.43 41.50 -6.84
N GLU A 365 12.22 40.68 -6.13
CA GLU A 365 11.74 39.41 -5.56
C GLU A 365 10.68 39.65 -4.48
N CYS A 366 9.42 39.47 -4.86
CA CYS A 366 8.26 39.54 -3.95
C CYS A 366 7.98 38.16 -3.34
N CYS A 367 7.84 38.10 -2.01
CA CYS A 367 7.53 36.87 -1.29
C CYS A 367 6.18 36.99 -0.59
N VAL A 368 5.32 35.98 -0.72
CA VAL A 368 3.99 35.95 -0.09
C VAL A 368 3.96 34.83 0.95
N VAL A 369 3.73 35.19 2.21
CA VAL A 369 3.55 34.26 3.32
C VAL A 369 2.07 34.23 3.68
N ALA A 370 1.39 33.13 3.35
CA ALA A 370 0.00 32.91 3.70
C ALA A 370 -0.12 31.86 4.82
N GLU A 371 -0.89 32.19 5.84
CA GLU A 371 -1.20 31.28 6.93
C GLU A 371 -2.14 30.13 6.50
N ALA A 372 -2.18 29.04 7.27
CA ALA A 372 -2.82 27.78 6.85
C ALA A 372 -4.37 27.84 6.77
N GLY A 373 -5.00 28.83 7.40
CA GLY A 373 -6.42 29.11 7.36
C GLY A 373 -6.86 30.02 6.21
N CYS A 374 -5.91 30.65 5.50
CA CYS A 374 -6.22 31.51 4.36
C CYS A 374 -7.00 30.75 3.28
N LYS A 375 -7.86 31.48 2.57
CA LYS A 375 -8.56 30.96 1.39
C LYS A 375 -7.93 31.56 0.14
N THR A 376 -8.11 30.86 -0.97
CA THR A 376 -7.58 31.26 -2.27
C THR A 376 -8.00 32.68 -2.65
N GLY A 377 -9.27 33.04 -2.40
CA GLY A 377 -9.79 34.37 -2.70
C GLY A 377 -9.27 35.49 -1.77
N ASP A 378 -8.72 35.14 -0.61
CA ASP A 378 -8.09 36.11 0.29
C ASP A 378 -6.65 36.35 -0.19
N ILE A 379 -5.89 35.29 -0.46
CA ILE A 379 -4.52 35.38 -1.01
C ILE A 379 -4.51 36.15 -2.34
N ILE A 380 -5.39 35.79 -3.28
CA ILE A 380 -5.46 36.47 -4.59
C ILE A 380 -5.77 37.95 -4.42
N ARG A 381 -6.67 38.32 -3.51
CA ARG A 381 -7.07 39.72 -3.31
C ARG A 381 -5.92 40.56 -2.76
N GLU A 382 -5.26 40.08 -1.71
CA GLU A 382 -4.13 40.78 -1.08
C GLU A 382 -2.93 40.88 -2.02
N THR A 383 -2.64 39.83 -2.79
CA THR A 383 -1.55 39.83 -3.77
C THR A 383 -1.84 40.73 -4.98
N MET A 384 -3.07 40.71 -5.50
CA MET A 384 -3.45 41.60 -6.60
C MET A 384 -3.43 43.08 -6.21
N ALA A 385 -3.67 43.40 -4.93
CA ALA A 385 -3.59 44.78 -4.44
C ALA A 385 -2.18 45.39 -4.57
N VAL A 386 -1.14 44.56 -4.64
CA VAL A 386 0.27 44.96 -4.84
C VAL A 386 0.79 44.59 -6.23
N GLY A 387 -0.09 44.28 -7.18
CA GLY A 387 0.28 43.99 -8.56
C GLY A 387 0.88 42.60 -8.81
N VAL A 388 0.82 41.68 -7.84
CA VAL A 388 1.31 40.29 -8.02
C VAL A 388 0.16 39.28 -8.01
N THR A 389 0.42 38.07 -8.48
CA THR A 389 -0.54 36.97 -8.41
C THR A 389 0.16 35.66 -8.09
N VAL A 390 -0.57 34.74 -7.43
CA VAL A 390 -0.07 33.41 -7.08
C VAL A 390 -0.96 32.38 -7.79
N PRO A 391 -0.38 31.39 -8.50
CA PRO A 391 -1.16 30.35 -9.16
C PRO A 391 -1.83 29.48 -8.13
N LEU A 392 -3.15 29.66 -7.96
CA LEU A 392 -4.02 28.94 -7.02
C LEU A 392 -5.22 28.34 -7.77
N GLY A 393 -6.20 27.79 -7.05
CA GLY A 393 -7.39 27.19 -7.65
C GLY A 393 -8.46 28.21 -8.05
N SER A 394 -9.35 27.84 -8.96
CA SER A 394 -10.40 28.73 -9.48
C SER A 394 -11.54 29.05 -8.48
N ARG A 395 -11.60 28.35 -7.33
CA ARG A 395 -12.67 28.50 -6.33
C ARG A 395 -12.18 29.34 -5.14
N PRO A 396 -12.69 30.56 -4.93
CA PRO A 396 -12.20 31.48 -3.89
C PRO A 396 -12.26 30.93 -2.46
N SER A 397 -13.21 30.05 -2.15
CA SER A 397 -13.39 29.51 -0.79
C SER A 397 -12.46 28.35 -0.43
N VAL A 398 -11.65 27.84 -1.36
CA VAL A 398 -10.74 26.71 -1.13
C VAL A 398 -9.53 27.17 -0.33
N GLY A 399 -9.17 26.42 0.71
CA GLY A 399 -8.03 26.71 1.60
C GLY A 399 -6.84 25.77 1.39
N ALA A 400 -5.97 25.69 2.41
CA ALA A 400 -4.61 25.15 2.27
C ALA A 400 -4.44 23.72 1.75
N GLY A 401 -5.46 22.85 1.92
CA GLY A 401 -5.42 21.49 1.37
C GLY A 401 -5.16 21.45 -0.13
N LEU A 402 -5.47 22.52 -0.86
CA LEU A 402 -5.17 22.65 -2.28
C LEU A 402 -3.67 22.75 -2.58
N TRP A 403 -2.97 23.70 -1.94
CA TRP A 403 -1.55 23.94 -2.23
C TRP A 403 -0.60 23.01 -1.46
N LEU A 404 -1.07 22.30 -0.43
CA LEU A 404 -0.31 21.21 0.19
C LEU A 404 -0.18 19.98 -0.72
N GLN A 405 -1.10 19.82 -1.67
CA GLN A 405 -1.10 18.70 -2.62
C GLN A 405 -0.69 19.13 -4.04
N LEU A 406 -0.53 20.44 -4.23
CA LEU A 406 0.02 21.17 -5.38
C LEU A 406 -0.24 20.54 -6.75
N GLN A 407 -1.40 20.92 -7.30
CA GLN A 407 -1.58 21.12 -8.72
C GLN A 407 -2.62 22.22 -8.93
N THR A 408 -2.18 23.38 -9.42
CA THR A 408 -3.06 24.53 -9.67
C THR A 408 -3.36 24.59 -11.16
N PHE A 409 -4.65 24.65 -11.51
CA PHE A 409 -5.14 24.61 -12.89
C PHE A 409 -5.36 25.99 -13.50
N THR A 410 -5.04 27.06 -12.77
CA THR A 410 -5.30 28.43 -13.19
C THR A 410 -4.08 29.32 -12.98
N SER A 411 -3.72 30.02 -14.05
CA SER A 411 -2.68 31.06 -14.24
C SER A 411 -1.23 30.61 -14.51
N THR A 412 -0.92 30.42 -15.79
CA THR A 412 0.43 30.76 -16.35
C THR A 412 0.35 31.67 -17.58
N ALA A 413 -0.83 32.23 -17.91
CA ALA A 413 -1.00 33.14 -19.03
C ALA A 413 -1.71 34.44 -18.59
N LYS A 414 -1.27 35.58 -19.13
CA LYS A 414 -1.93 36.89 -19.00
C LYS A 414 -3.38 36.78 -19.49
N VAL A 415 -4.34 37.22 -18.68
CA VAL A 415 -5.77 37.19 -19.04
C VAL A 415 -6.18 38.58 -19.50
N ASP A 416 -6.17 38.81 -20.81
CA ASP A 416 -6.79 39.98 -21.43
C ASP A 416 -8.07 39.55 -22.16
N ARG A 417 -9.22 39.99 -21.64
CA ARG A 417 -10.60 39.88 -22.18
C ARG A 417 -11.27 38.48 -22.20
N TYR A 418 -12.52 38.46 -21.75
CA TYR A 418 -13.43 37.30 -21.84
C TYR A 418 -14.08 37.23 -23.23
N VAL A 419 -13.96 36.09 -23.91
CA VAL A 419 -14.65 35.80 -25.18
C VAL A 419 -15.44 34.50 -25.02
N THR A 420 -16.70 34.48 -25.47
CA THR A 420 -17.52 33.25 -25.52
C THR A 420 -17.10 32.44 -26.73
N ILE A 421 -16.78 31.16 -26.55
CA ILE A 421 -16.33 30.24 -27.59
C ILE A 421 -17.22 28.99 -27.61
N ASP A 422 -17.37 28.35 -28.77
CA ASP A 422 -18.12 27.10 -28.90
C ASP A 422 -17.29 25.84 -28.59
N ALA A 423 -17.89 24.65 -28.70
CA ALA A 423 -17.26 23.38 -28.35
C ALA A 423 -16.12 22.97 -29.29
N VAL A 424 -16.08 23.49 -30.52
CA VAL A 424 -15.04 23.20 -31.52
C VAL A 424 -13.89 24.20 -31.33
N GLU A 425 -14.20 25.48 -31.17
CA GLU A 425 -13.23 26.54 -30.91
C GLU A 425 -12.50 26.39 -29.56
N LEU A 426 -13.09 25.66 -28.62
CA LEU A 426 -12.48 25.27 -27.34
C LEU A 426 -11.11 24.59 -27.53
N PHE A 427 -10.97 23.78 -28.57
CA PHE A 427 -9.76 23.01 -28.82
C PHE A 427 -8.59 23.87 -29.35
N ASP A 428 -8.91 25.04 -29.92
CA ASP A 428 -7.95 25.96 -30.53
C ASP A 428 -7.47 27.08 -29.58
N LYS A 429 -8.06 27.20 -28.38
CA LYS A 429 -7.66 28.21 -27.39
C LYS A 429 -6.59 27.69 -26.43
N GLU A 430 -5.59 28.53 -26.15
CA GLU A 430 -4.51 28.22 -25.19
C GLU A 430 -5.00 28.14 -23.73
N MET A 431 -6.10 28.83 -23.42
CA MET A 431 -6.70 28.89 -22.08
C MET A 431 -8.22 29.06 -22.19
N TYR A 432 -8.97 28.29 -21.40
CA TYR A 432 -10.42 28.39 -21.31
C TYR A 432 -10.84 28.49 -19.84
N VAL A 433 -11.63 29.50 -19.52
CA VAL A 433 -12.31 29.65 -18.22
C VAL A 433 -13.80 29.48 -18.48
N SER A 434 -14.33 28.31 -18.17
CA SER A 434 -15.78 28.08 -18.23
C SER A 434 -16.47 29.02 -17.25
N LYS A 435 -17.53 29.73 -17.69
CA LYS A 435 -18.54 30.22 -16.76
C LYS A 435 -19.14 28.99 -16.08
N MET A 436 -18.68 28.70 -14.87
CA MET A 436 -19.29 27.65 -14.06
C MET A 436 -20.79 27.92 -14.03
N HIS A 437 -21.61 26.92 -14.39
CA HIS A 437 -23.06 27.06 -14.32
C HIS A 437 -23.42 27.72 -13.00
N ALA A 438 -23.99 28.92 -13.09
CA ALA A 438 -24.35 29.79 -11.97
C ALA A 438 -25.35 29.11 -11.00
N GLY A 439 -25.84 27.92 -11.33
CA GLY A 439 -26.68 27.08 -10.47
C GLY A 439 -26.01 26.59 -9.17
N HIS A 440 -24.68 26.65 -9.03
CA HIS A 440 -24.02 26.27 -7.78
C HIS A 440 -24.00 27.37 -6.71
N GLY A 441 -24.44 28.60 -7.06
CA GLY A 441 -24.63 29.70 -6.11
C GLY A 441 -25.88 29.53 -5.24
N GLY A 442 -26.80 28.65 -5.64
CA GLY A 442 -27.96 28.26 -4.84
C GLY A 442 -27.62 27.09 -3.92
N SER A 443 -28.00 27.20 -2.65
CA SER A 443 -27.83 26.18 -1.61
C SER A 443 -28.66 24.89 -1.82
N LYS A 444 -28.79 24.36 -3.04
CA LYS A 444 -29.78 23.33 -3.40
C LYS A 444 -29.21 22.03 -3.99
N THR A 445 -27.92 21.95 -4.32
CA THR A 445 -27.31 20.70 -4.86
C THR A 445 -26.14 20.18 -4.03
N SER A 446 -25.89 18.88 -4.19
CA SER A 446 -24.75 18.12 -3.65
C SER A 446 -23.93 17.56 -4.81
N ALA A 447 -22.64 17.33 -4.60
CA ALA A 447 -21.72 16.88 -5.64
C ALA A 447 -20.68 15.90 -5.10
N PHE A 448 -20.27 14.97 -5.96
CA PHE A 448 -19.18 14.03 -5.74
C PHE A 448 -18.31 13.99 -6.99
N LYS A 449 -16.98 14.03 -6.82
CA LYS A 449 -16.07 14.12 -7.97
C LYS A 449 -14.77 13.40 -7.74
N ARG A 450 -14.18 12.94 -8.83
CA ARG A 450 -12.83 12.37 -8.89
C ARG A 450 -12.15 12.82 -10.17
N CYS A 451 -10.84 12.99 -10.13
CA CYS A 451 -10.08 13.50 -11.26
C CYS A 451 -8.93 12.57 -11.64
N VAL A 452 -8.84 12.27 -12.94
CA VAL A 452 -7.77 11.48 -13.56
C VAL A 452 -7.04 12.34 -14.58
N PHE A 453 -5.73 12.13 -14.70
CA PHE A 453 -4.90 12.78 -15.70
C PHE A 453 -4.84 11.93 -16.96
N LEU A 454 -5.25 12.49 -18.08
CA LEU A 454 -5.28 11.82 -19.38
C LEU A 454 -4.26 12.46 -20.32
N LYS A 455 -3.67 11.61 -21.16
CA LYS A 455 -2.83 11.98 -22.29
C LYS A 455 -3.44 11.35 -23.53
N ASP A 456 -3.40 12.04 -24.65
CA ASP A 456 -3.96 11.55 -25.92
C ASP A 456 -5.43 11.09 -25.80
N ILE A 457 -6.33 12.02 -25.51
CA ILE A 457 -7.77 11.73 -25.38
C ILE A 457 -8.41 11.26 -26.71
N ALA A 458 -7.71 11.37 -27.83
CA ALA A 458 -8.13 10.88 -29.14
C ALA A 458 -7.97 9.35 -29.28
N ASN A 459 -7.32 8.70 -28.31
CA ASN A 459 -7.29 7.25 -28.23
C ASN A 459 -8.72 6.65 -28.26
N PRO A 460 -9.02 5.66 -29.13
CA PRO A 460 -10.36 5.09 -29.29
C PRO A 460 -10.99 4.57 -27.99
N ASP A 461 -10.20 3.93 -27.13
CA ASP A 461 -10.68 3.38 -25.86
C ASP A 461 -11.04 4.50 -24.88
N THR A 462 -10.21 5.55 -24.83
CA THR A 462 -10.50 6.74 -24.00
C THR A 462 -11.76 7.45 -24.49
N MET A 463 -11.88 7.70 -25.80
CA MET A 463 -13.06 8.33 -26.39
C MET A 463 -14.33 7.53 -26.11
N LYS A 464 -14.29 6.21 -26.24
CA LYS A 464 -15.44 5.33 -25.98
C LYS A 464 -15.96 5.51 -24.54
N VAL A 465 -15.06 5.50 -23.56
CA VAL A 465 -15.42 5.69 -22.14
C VAL A 465 -16.00 7.09 -21.90
N LEU A 466 -15.35 8.14 -22.42
CA LEU A 466 -15.82 9.52 -22.25
C LEU A 466 -17.20 9.75 -22.88
N ILE A 467 -17.43 9.23 -24.10
CA ILE A 467 -18.73 9.34 -24.78
C ILE A 467 -19.81 8.57 -24.01
N SER A 468 -19.52 7.34 -23.56
CA SER A 468 -20.48 6.56 -22.76
C SER A 468 -20.89 7.32 -21.51
N ALA A 469 -19.92 7.86 -20.77
CA ALA A 469 -20.14 8.63 -19.55
C ALA A 469 -21.08 9.84 -19.76
N THR A 470 -21.01 10.51 -20.92
CA THR A 470 -21.91 11.64 -21.21
C THR A 470 -23.36 11.23 -21.47
N ARG A 471 -23.61 9.97 -21.87
CA ARG A 471 -24.94 9.45 -22.21
C ARG A 471 -25.65 8.82 -21.02
N ASP A 472 -24.89 8.20 -20.12
CA ASP A 472 -25.41 7.37 -19.03
C ASP A 472 -25.33 8.03 -17.63
N GLY A 473 -25.11 9.36 -17.60
CA GLY A 473 -25.15 10.15 -16.38
C GLY A 473 -26.49 9.98 -15.63
N PRO A 474 -26.50 9.55 -14.34
CA PRO A 474 -27.74 9.24 -13.63
C PRO A 474 -28.66 10.44 -13.35
N THR A 475 -28.13 11.66 -13.50
CA THR A 475 -28.91 12.90 -13.39
C THR A 475 -28.51 13.84 -14.53
N PRO A 476 -29.39 14.77 -14.93
CA PRO A 476 -29.06 15.77 -15.98
C PRO A 476 -28.00 16.79 -15.53
N TYR A 477 -27.54 16.72 -14.28
CA TYR A 477 -26.53 17.63 -13.73
C TYR A 477 -25.13 17.02 -13.72
N CYS A 478 -24.98 15.73 -14.00
CA CYS A 478 -23.68 15.07 -14.09
C CYS A 478 -22.93 15.53 -15.34
N TYR A 479 -21.61 15.78 -15.22
CA TYR A 479 -20.79 16.19 -16.36
C TYR A 479 -19.32 15.76 -16.21
N LEU A 480 -18.63 15.80 -17.34
CA LEU A 480 -17.18 15.67 -17.43
C LEU A 480 -16.58 17.07 -17.65
N ASN A 481 -15.56 17.42 -16.88
CA ASN A 481 -14.80 18.65 -17.11
C ASN A 481 -13.38 18.29 -17.55
N LEU A 482 -13.06 18.58 -18.81
CA LEU A 482 -11.75 18.34 -19.41
C LEU A 482 -10.94 19.63 -19.38
N VAL A 483 -10.08 19.77 -18.38
CA VAL A 483 -9.22 20.96 -18.23
C VAL A 483 -7.90 20.71 -18.94
N ARG A 484 -7.66 21.42 -20.05
CA ARG A 484 -6.36 21.40 -20.73
C ARG A 484 -5.29 22.02 -19.83
N GLY A 485 -4.19 21.31 -19.64
CA GLY A 485 -3.11 21.75 -18.78
C GLY A 485 -1.76 21.19 -19.23
N GLY A 486 -0.86 20.97 -18.27
CA GLY A 486 0.40 20.27 -18.54
C GLY A 486 1.53 21.09 -19.16
N LYS A 487 1.38 22.39 -19.49
CA LYS A 487 2.49 23.23 -20.02
C LYS A 487 3.62 23.45 -18.99
N ALA A 488 3.61 24.56 -18.26
CA ALA A 488 4.63 24.86 -17.25
C ALA A 488 4.75 23.76 -16.16
N VAL A 489 3.67 23.02 -15.90
CA VAL A 489 3.67 21.88 -14.97
C VAL A 489 4.64 20.78 -15.40
N ARG A 490 4.84 20.54 -16.71
CA ARG A 490 5.81 19.58 -17.27
C ARG A 490 7.26 20.06 -17.23
N HIS A 491 7.51 21.37 -17.18
CA HIS A 491 8.87 21.91 -17.12
C HIS A 491 9.56 21.58 -15.79
N VAL A 492 8.78 21.36 -14.74
CA VAL A 492 9.29 20.87 -13.46
C VAL A 492 9.53 19.37 -13.57
N VAL A 493 10.74 18.92 -13.26
CA VAL A 493 11.06 17.48 -13.23
C VAL A 493 10.16 16.74 -12.23
N PRO A 494 9.71 15.50 -12.51
CA PRO A 494 8.80 14.75 -11.63
C PRO A 494 9.27 14.69 -10.16
N GLU A 495 10.57 14.58 -9.93
CA GLU A 495 11.16 14.44 -8.60
C GLU A 495 11.22 15.75 -7.80
N GLY A 496 11.01 16.90 -8.47
CA GLY A 496 11.17 18.25 -7.91
C GLY A 496 10.16 18.59 -6.82
N THR A 497 9.00 17.92 -6.78
CA THR A 497 8.02 18.04 -5.68
C THR A 497 7.39 16.69 -5.35
N ALA A 498 6.48 16.63 -4.37
CA ALA A 498 5.71 15.41 -4.07
C ALA A 498 4.81 14.98 -5.25
N PHE A 499 4.28 15.92 -6.01
CA PHE A 499 3.44 15.66 -7.17
C PHE A 499 4.30 15.29 -8.39
N GLY A 500 4.37 13.98 -8.69
CA GLY A 500 5.18 13.43 -9.79
C GLY A 500 4.42 13.20 -11.11
N CYS A 501 3.08 13.24 -11.11
CA CYS A 501 2.26 12.98 -12.29
C CYS A 501 2.22 14.19 -13.25
N ARG A 502 3.31 14.47 -13.97
CA ARG A 502 3.44 15.71 -14.75
C ARG A 502 3.17 15.56 -16.25
N ASP A 503 3.33 14.36 -16.80
CA ASP A 503 3.15 14.09 -18.24
C ASP A 503 1.70 13.77 -18.62
N TRP A 504 0.83 14.80 -18.69
CA TRP A 504 -0.58 14.67 -19.09
C TRP A 504 -1.07 15.94 -19.81
N ASP A 505 -2.04 15.79 -20.72
CA ASP A 505 -2.62 16.90 -21.49
C ASP A 505 -3.89 17.46 -20.85
N PHE A 506 -4.72 16.58 -20.29
CA PHE A 506 -6.01 16.92 -19.71
C PHE A 506 -6.16 16.40 -18.29
N ALA A 507 -6.65 17.26 -17.39
CA ALA A 507 -7.25 16.81 -16.15
C ALA A 507 -8.75 16.57 -16.40
N CYS A 508 -9.16 15.31 -16.39
CA CYS A 508 -10.55 14.89 -16.55
C CYS A 508 -11.19 14.78 -15.18
N ILE A 509 -12.10 15.69 -14.86
CA ILE A 509 -12.84 15.71 -13.59
C ILE A 509 -14.24 15.15 -13.87
N VAL A 510 -14.49 13.95 -13.37
CA VAL A 510 -15.81 13.30 -13.43
C VAL A 510 -16.63 13.84 -12.27
N THR A 511 -17.67 14.64 -12.56
CA THR A 511 -18.46 15.32 -11.53
C THR A 511 -19.90 14.82 -11.55
N GLY A 512 -20.24 14.05 -10.51
CA GLY A 512 -21.60 13.63 -10.24
C GLY A 512 -22.33 14.67 -9.39
N ILE A 513 -23.56 15.03 -9.78
CA ILE A 513 -24.36 16.05 -9.08
C ILE A 513 -25.79 15.57 -8.88
N TRP A 514 -26.38 15.91 -7.73
CA TRP A 514 -27.79 15.66 -7.47
C TRP A 514 -28.41 16.78 -6.60
N PRO A 515 -29.74 16.99 -6.66
CA PRO A 515 -30.46 17.85 -5.72
C PRO A 515 -30.33 17.40 -4.26
N ARG A 516 -30.19 18.34 -3.31
CA ARG A 516 -29.91 18.06 -1.88
C ARG A 516 -31.00 17.25 -1.19
N GLU A 517 -32.24 17.39 -1.62
CA GLU A 517 -33.36 16.58 -1.14
C GLU A 517 -33.14 15.08 -1.35
N TYR A 518 -32.24 14.71 -2.28
CA TYR A 518 -31.85 13.34 -2.55
C TYR A 518 -30.57 12.90 -1.81
N ASP A 519 -30.04 13.70 -0.88
CA ASP A 519 -28.91 13.28 -0.03
C ASP A 519 -29.27 12.01 0.75
N GLY A 520 -28.38 11.00 0.70
CA GLY A 520 -28.58 9.71 1.35
C GLY A 520 -29.63 8.81 0.69
N THR A 521 -30.10 9.14 -0.52
CA THR A 521 -31.03 8.32 -1.30
C THR A 521 -30.32 7.48 -2.37
N HIS A 522 -31.08 6.59 -3.03
CA HIS A 522 -30.58 5.77 -4.15
C HIS A 522 -29.99 6.60 -5.30
N THR A 523 -30.54 7.77 -5.60
CA THR A 523 -30.06 8.66 -6.67
C THR A 523 -28.64 9.13 -6.37
N ALA A 524 -28.37 9.59 -5.14
CA ALA A 524 -27.03 9.98 -4.72
C ALA A 524 -26.05 8.79 -4.80
N GLY A 525 -26.50 7.59 -4.39
CA GLY A 525 -25.71 6.36 -4.52
C GLY A 525 -25.38 5.99 -5.97
N ALA A 526 -26.37 6.07 -6.86
CA ALA A 526 -26.19 5.79 -8.30
C ALA A 526 -25.20 6.77 -8.94
N VAL A 527 -25.27 8.06 -8.60
CA VAL A 527 -24.31 9.07 -9.06
C VAL A 527 -22.89 8.76 -8.58
N VAL A 528 -22.71 8.40 -7.30
CA VAL A 528 -21.39 8.02 -6.77
C VAL A 528 -20.86 6.77 -7.48
N ARG A 529 -21.68 5.74 -7.70
CA ARG A 529 -21.29 4.53 -8.46
C ARG A 529 -20.88 4.86 -9.89
N TRP A 530 -21.63 5.72 -10.57
CA TRP A 530 -21.31 6.19 -11.91
C TRP A 530 -19.93 6.87 -11.96
N VAL A 531 -19.62 7.76 -11.01
CA VAL A 531 -18.29 8.42 -10.92
C VAL A 531 -17.17 7.37 -10.81
N TYR A 532 -17.31 6.39 -9.90
CA TYR A 532 -16.28 5.35 -9.73
C TYR A 532 -16.14 4.44 -10.94
N ARG A 533 -17.25 4.04 -11.58
CA ARG A 533 -17.21 3.22 -12.80
C ARG A 533 -16.40 3.93 -13.89
N VAL A 534 -16.75 5.18 -14.21
CA VAL A 534 -16.07 5.96 -15.26
C VAL A 534 -14.59 6.14 -14.92
N VAL A 535 -14.26 6.47 -13.68
CA VAL A 535 -12.87 6.65 -13.24
C VAL A 535 -12.08 5.35 -13.32
N ASN A 536 -12.67 4.21 -12.94
CA ASN A 536 -12.01 2.91 -13.00
C ASN A 536 -11.78 2.45 -14.45
N GLU A 537 -12.71 2.76 -15.36
CA GLU A 537 -12.54 2.50 -16.81
C GLU A 537 -11.44 3.39 -17.42
N LEU A 538 -11.31 4.65 -16.98
CA LEU A 538 -10.25 5.55 -17.41
C LEU A 538 -8.89 5.25 -16.76
N LEU A 539 -8.87 4.60 -15.60
CA LEU A 539 -7.67 4.42 -14.78
C LEU A 539 -6.52 3.73 -15.53
N PRO A 540 -6.70 2.66 -16.33
CA PRO A 540 -5.62 2.02 -17.07
C PRO A 540 -4.93 2.96 -18.07
N MET A 541 -5.67 3.90 -18.65
CA MET A 541 -5.18 4.87 -19.65
C MET A 541 -4.65 6.16 -18.99
N SER A 542 -4.92 6.37 -17.70
CA SER A 542 -4.49 7.56 -16.97
C SER A 542 -2.99 7.60 -16.66
N LYS A 543 -2.45 8.81 -16.62
CA LYS A 543 -1.08 9.16 -16.20
C LYS A 543 -0.96 9.45 -14.71
N GLY A 544 -2.09 9.53 -14.02
CA GLY A 544 -2.17 9.75 -12.58
C GLY A 544 -3.58 10.11 -12.13
N VAL A 545 -3.72 10.30 -10.83
CA VAL A 545 -4.97 10.69 -10.17
C VAL A 545 -4.73 11.95 -9.36
N TYR A 546 -5.71 12.83 -9.29
CA TYR A 546 -5.60 14.03 -8.45
C TYR A 546 -5.89 13.69 -6.98
N GLY A 547 -4.84 13.70 -6.14
CA GLY A 547 -4.94 13.33 -4.72
C GLY A 547 -5.92 14.17 -3.90
N ALA A 548 -6.20 15.43 -4.30
CA ALA A 548 -7.06 16.34 -3.54
C ALA A 548 -8.55 16.04 -3.65
N ASP A 549 -8.93 15.28 -4.68
CA ASP A 549 -10.29 14.78 -4.84
C ASP A 549 -10.49 13.43 -4.17
N LEU A 550 -9.45 12.82 -3.58
CA LEU A 550 -9.59 11.56 -2.85
C LEU A 550 -10.11 11.80 -1.44
N GLY A 551 -10.78 10.78 -0.91
CA GLY A 551 -11.50 10.83 0.35
C GLY A 551 -11.34 9.57 1.20
N PRO A 552 -12.13 9.44 2.27
CA PRO A 552 -12.11 8.31 3.20
C PRO A 552 -12.69 7.02 2.61
N ASP A 553 -13.17 7.05 1.38
CA ASP A 553 -13.85 5.92 0.76
C ASP A 553 -12.84 4.80 0.47
N PRO A 554 -13.08 3.55 0.90
CA PRO A 554 -12.16 2.44 0.64
C PRO A 554 -11.84 2.23 -0.84
N ARG A 555 -12.75 2.61 -1.75
CA ARG A 555 -12.54 2.53 -3.20
C ARG A 555 -11.47 3.49 -3.71
N ASP A 556 -11.20 4.57 -2.98
CA ASP A 556 -10.11 5.50 -3.31
C ASP A 556 -8.72 4.90 -3.06
N SER A 557 -8.60 3.77 -2.35
CA SER A 557 -7.30 3.12 -2.08
C SER A 557 -6.56 2.76 -3.37
N ILE A 558 -7.27 2.25 -4.38
CA ILE A 558 -6.72 1.92 -5.69
C ILE A 558 -6.32 3.21 -6.42
N LEU A 559 -7.15 4.25 -6.36
CA LEU A 559 -6.87 5.54 -7.00
C LEU A 559 -5.66 6.24 -6.38
N ALA A 560 -5.52 6.18 -5.06
CA ALA A 560 -4.40 6.74 -4.30
C ALA A 560 -3.05 6.16 -4.72
N THR A 561 -3.01 4.91 -5.22
CA THR A 561 -1.78 4.30 -5.74
C THR A 561 -1.20 5.06 -6.95
N LYS A 562 -2.04 5.83 -7.66
CA LYS A 562 -1.67 6.64 -8.83
C LYS A 562 -1.59 8.15 -8.54
N ALA A 563 -1.72 8.59 -7.29
CA ALA A 563 -1.81 10.01 -6.97
C ALA A 563 -0.46 10.77 -7.05
N PHE A 564 0.63 10.08 -6.73
CA PHE A 564 1.97 10.70 -6.60
C PHE A 564 2.95 10.25 -7.69
N GLY A 565 2.53 9.36 -8.58
CA GLY A 565 3.34 8.79 -9.64
C GLY A 565 4.65 8.20 -9.10
N PRO A 566 5.81 8.54 -9.69
CA PRO A 566 7.11 7.95 -9.33
C PRO A 566 7.57 8.28 -7.90
N ASN A 567 6.98 9.28 -7.24
CA ASN A 567 7.44 9.74 -5.93
C ASN A 567 6.84 8.96 -4.74
N ARG A 568 5.95 8.00 -4.98
CA ARG A 568 5.20 7.32 -3.91
C ARG A 568 6.10 6.62 -2.89
N ARG A 569 7.13 5.89 -3.33
CA ARG A 569 8.08 5.19 -2.45
C ARG A 569 8.81 6.18 -1.53
N ARG A 570 9.29 7.30 -2.07
CA ARG A 570 9.88 8.42 -1.30
C ARG A 570 8.92 8.96 -0.25
N LEU A 571 7.66 9.20 -0.61
CA LEU A 571 6.66 9.75 0.31
C LEU A 571 6.29 8.79 1.43
N VAL A 572 6.18 7.48 1.16
CA VAL A 572 5.97 6.47 2.21
C VAL A 572 7.14 6.46 3.19
N LYS A 573 8.38 6.56 2.71
CA LYS A 573 9.57 6.65 3.55
C LYS A 573 9.52 7.89 4.45
N LEU A 574 9.25 9.07 3.87
CA LEU A 574 9.11 10.32 4.62
C LEU A 574 7.98 10.24 5.65
N LYS A 575 6.84 9.63 5.31
CA LYS A 575 5.73 9.42 6.25
C LYS A 575 6.16 8.58 7.45
N LYS A 576 6.91 7.48 7.22
CA LYS A 576 7.47 6.66 8.31
C LYS A 576 8.48 7.42 9.17
N THR A 577 9.30 8.31 8.59
CA THR A 577 10.28 9.09 9.32
C THR A 577 9.65 10.23 10.14
N PHE A 578 8.76 11.02 9.53
CA PHE A 578 8.22 12.24 10.12
C PHE A 578 6.91 12.03 10.89
N ASP A 579 6.15 10.98 10.60
CA ASP A 579 4.92 10.64 11.31
C ASP A 579 4.80 9.12 11.56
N PRO A 580 5.77 8.51 12.29
CA PRO A 580 5.81 7.06 12.54
C PRO A 580 4.58 6.54 13.30
N LYS A 581 3.91 7.41 14.07
CA LYS A 581 2.71 7.07 14.85
C LYS A 581 1.40 7.36 14.10
N ASN A 582 1.52 7.81 12.85
CA ASN A 582 0.39 8.12 11.97
C ASN A 582 -0.63 9.10 12.58
N ILE A 583 -0.16 10.12 13.29
CA ILE A 583 -1.01 11.15 13.91
C ILE A 583 -1.83 11.89 12.85
N LEU A 584 -1.25 12.11 11.66
CA LEU A 584 -1.93 12.69 10.51
C LEU A 584 -2.45 11.57 9.58
N ALA A 585 -3.28 10.67 10.12
CA ALA A 585 -3.83 9.53 9.38
C ALA A 585 -4.80 9.91 8.26
N TYR A 586 -5.45 11.07 8.38
CA TYR A 586 -6.59 11.46 7.55
C TYR A 586 -6.17 12.35 6.37
N THR A 587 -5.31 11.82 5.53
CA THR A 587 -4.81 12.44 4.29
C THR A 587 -4.83 11.43 3.15
N CYS A 588 -4.43 11.83 1.93
CA CYS A 588 -4.32 10.90 0.81
C CYS A 588 -3.44 9.68 1.21
N PRO A 589 -3.95 8.44 1.08
CA PRO A 589 -3.23 7.25 1.55
C PRO A 589 -1.86 7.09 0.87
N LEU A 590 -0.82 6.87 1.67
CA LEU A 590 0.53 6.55 1.21
C LEU A 590 0.82 5.07 1.51
N THR A 591 0.87 4.24 0.47
CA THR A 591 1.09 2.79 0.59
C THR A 591 2.09 2.27 -0.44
N LEU A 592 2.83 1.22 -0.07
CA LEU A 592 3.72 0.46 -0.97
C LEU A 592 2.94 -0.57 -1.81
N ILE A 593 1.66 -0.81 -1.53
CA ILE A 593 0.85 -1.79 -2.25
C ILE A 593 0.86 -1.48 -3.75
N GLY A 594 1.16 -2.49 -4.56
CA GLY A 594 1.20 -2.38 -6.02
C GLY A 594 2.39 -1.58 -6.57
N LEU A 595 3.42 -1.29 -5.77
CA LEU A 595 4.72 -0.86 -6.31
C LEU A 595 5.55 -2.09 -6.73
N PRO A 596 6.39 -1.96 -7.78
CA PRO A 596 7.44 -2.94 -8.04
C PRO A 596 8.39 -3.02 -6.85
N GLN A 597 9.01 -4.19 -6.65
CA GLN A 597 10.15 -4.32 -5.75
C GLN A 597 11.24 -3.33 -6.16
N LYS A 598 11.88 -2.68 -5.19
CA LYS A 598 12.98 -1.74 -5.49
C LYS A 598 14.12 -2.50 -6.16
N LEU A 599 14.73 -1.90 -7.17
CA LEU A 599 15.86 -2.45 -7.90
C LEU A 599 17.11 -1.62 -7.64
N VAL A 600 18.17 -2.27 -7.18
CA VAL A 600 19.49 -1.67 -6.98
C VAL A 600 20.44 -2.29 -7.99
N ILE A 601 21.07 -1.48 -8.81
CA ILE A 601 21.96 -1.92 -9.89
C ILE A 601 23.36 -1.38 -9.62
N LEU A 602 24.29 -2.27 -9.32
CA LEU A 602 25.71 -1.96 -9.21
C LEU A 602 26.32 -1.91 -10.61
N VAL A 603 26.98 -0.81 -10.97
CA VAL A 603 27.58 -0.64 -12.29
C VAL A 603 29.09 -0.59 -12.16
N THR A 604 29.76 -1.67 -12.56
CA THR A 604 31.19 -1.92 -12.39
C THR A 604 31.93 -2.03 -13.73
N GLY A 605 33.27 -2.10 -13.69
CA GLY A 605 34.14 -2.22 -14.87
C GLY A 605 35.42 -1.40 -14.75
N GLU A 606 36.24 -1.42 -15.81
CA GLU A 606 37.52 -0.69 -15.87
C GLU A 606 37.44 0.80 -16.21
N HIS A 607 38.45 1.59 -15.83
CA HIS A 607 38.49 3.03 -16.14
C HIS A 607 38.46 3.30 -17.66
N GLY A 608 37.53 4.15 -18.10
CA GLY A 608 37.29 4.44 -19.52
C GLY A 608 36.22 3.57 -20.21
N ALA A 609 35.65 2.56 -19.52
CA ALA A 609 34.62 1.70 -20.09
C ALA A 609 33.24 2.38 -20.28
N GLY A 610 33.00 3.53 -19.64
CA GLY A 610 31.75 4.30 -19.81
C GLY A 610 30.62 3.95 -18.82
N LYS A 611 30.93 3.44 -17.63
CA LYS A 611 29.95 3.07 -16.58
C LYS A 611 28.93 4.16 -16.26
N ASP A 612 29.39 5.38 -15.95
CA ASP A 612 28.51 6.48 -15.54
C ASP A 612 27.59 6.92 -16.69
N TYR A 613 28.10 6.88 -17.92
CA TYR A 613 27.32 7.11 -19.13
C TYR A 613 26.22 6.05 -19.30
N CYS A 614 26.57 4.75 -19.22
CA CYS A 614 25.59 3.68 -19.32
C CYS A 614 24.53 3.77 -18.22
N ALA A 615 24.93 4.01 -16.96
CA ALA A 615 24.00 4.19 -15.86
C ALA A 615 23.05 5.38 -16.08
N GLY A 616 23.56 6.48 -16.64
CA GLY A 616 22.77 7.65 -17.02
C GLY A 616 21.70 7.31 -18.07
N VAL A 617 22.09 6.66 -19.17
CA VAL A 617 21.16 6.25 -20.24
C VAL A 617 20.14 5.24 -19.72
N TRP A 618 20.55 4.24 -18.95
CA TRP A 618 19.63 3.28 -18.36
C TRP A 618 18.63 3.94 -17.41
N SER A 619 19.05 4.92 -16.61
CA SER A 619 18.15 5.71 -15.76
C SER A 619 17.07 6.44 -16.58
N VAL A 620 17.43 7.01 -17.74
CA VAL A 620 16.48 7.63 -18.68
C VAL A 620 15.47 6.60 -19.21
N VAL A 621 15.92 5.39 -19.56
CA VAL A 621 15.02 4.30 -20.00
C VAL A 621 14.00 3.92 -18.93
N PHE A 622 14.41 3.78 -17.67
CA PHE A 622 13.48 3.50 -16.57
C PHE A 622 12.45 4.62 -16.36
N LYS A 623 12.88 5.89 -16.46
CA LYS A 623 11.98 7.05 -16.38
C LYS A 623 10.98 7.07 -17.54
N ALA A 624 11.39 6.71 -18.75
CA ALA A 624 10.50 6.59 -19.90
C ALA A 624 9.40 5.51 -19.70
N HIS A 625 9.71 4.46 -18.93
CA HIS A 625 8.73 3.43 -18.53
C HIS A 625 7.87 3.82 -17.31
N GLY A 626 8.04 5.04 -16.78
CA GLY A 626 7.26 5.57 -15.67
C GLY A 626 7.78 5.20 -14.27
N TYR A 627 8.99 4.67 -14.16
CA TYR A 627 9.63 4.37 -12.86
C TYR A 627 10.51 5.52 -12.39
N SER A 628 10.54 5.78 -11.07
CA SER A 628 11.56 6.69 -10.53
C SER A 628 12.94 6.05 -10.61
N SER A 629 13.94 6.81 -11.06
CA SER A 629 15.31 6.32 -11.12
C SER A 629 16.34 7.39 -10.73
N ARG A 630 17.40 6.96 -10.06
CA ARG A 630 18.53 7.79 -9.63
C ARG A 630 19.85 7.09 -9.93
N VAL A 631 20.86 7.86 -10.35
CA VAL A 631 22.25 7.43 -10.48
C VAL A 631 23.08 8.12 -9.40
N VAL A 632 23.86 7.35 -8.66
CA VAL A 632 24.72 7.84 -7.57
C VAL A 632 26.10 7.19 -7.70
N SER A 633 27.16 7.96 -7.50
CA SER A 633 28.49 7.38 -7.31
C SER A 633 28.67 7.04 -5.83
N ILE A 634 29.14 5.84 -5.50
CA ILE A 634 29.42 5.45 -4.10
C ILE A 634 30.40 6.41 -3.40
N SER A 635 31.28 7.03 -4.18
CA SER A 635 32.27 8.01 -3.72
C SER A 635 31.67 9.40 -3.42
N GLU A 636 30.41 9.65 -3.77
CA GLU A 636 29.76 10.96 -3.63
C GLU A 636 29.70 11.42 -2.17
N VAL A 637 29.35 10.52 -1.26
CA VAL A 637 29.32 10.79 0.19
C VAL A 637 30.70 11.24 0.68
N THR A 638 31.76 10.50 0.34
CA THR A 638 33.14 10.85 0.69
C THR A 638 33.55 12.18 0.08
N LYS A 639 33.19 12.45 -1.18
CA LYS A 639 33.47 13.72 -1.86
C LYS A 639 32.80 14.90 -1.15
N ARG A 640 31.55 14.75 -0.71
CA ARG A 640 30.86 15.80 0.08
C ARG A 640 31.50 16.01 1.45
N LYS A 641 31.84 14.94 2.17
CA LYS A 641 32.55 15.01 3.46
C LYS A 641 33.92 15.66 3.30
N TYR A 642 34.66 15.33 2.23
CA TYR A 642 35.93 15.96 1.86
C TYR A 642 35.77 17.44 1.53
N ALA A 643 34.79 17.79 0.70
CA ALA A 643 34.46 19.17 0.33
C ALA A 643 34.20 20.04 1.57
N ALA A 644 33.38 19.55 2.50
CA ALA A 644 33.11 20.24 3.76
C ALA A 644 34.36 20.38 4.64
N ALA A 645 35.21 19.35 4.71
CA ALA A 645 36.41 19.35 5.55
C ALA A 645 37.57 20.20 4.98
N LYS A 646 37.68 20.32 3.66
CA LYS A 646 38.79 20.98 2.96
C LYS A 646 38.41 22.28 2.25
N GLY A 647 37.14 22.68 2.34
CA GLY A 647 36.63 23.88 1.66
C GLY A 647 36.61 23.77 0.13
N ALA A 648 36.56 22.55 -0.42
CA ALA A 648 36.50 22.34 -1.86
C ALA A 648 35.05 22.42 -2.37
N ASP A 649 34.84 22.86 -3.62
CA ASP A 649 33.52 22.90 -4.24
C ASP A 649 32.95 21.48 -4.47
N PRO A 650 31.82 21.10 -3.81
CA PRO A 650 31.25 19.77 -3.90
C PRO A 650 30.63 19.47 -5.28
N VAL A 651 30.09 20.49 -5.97
CA VAL A 651 29.45 20.32 -7.29
C VAL A 651 30.51 20.06 -8.35
N ARG A 652 31.61 20.82 -8.30
CA ARG A 652 32.75 20.60 -9.21
C ARG A 652 33.44 19.27 -8.93
N LEU A 653 33.59 18.87 -7.67
CA LEU A 653 34.09 17.54 -7.29
C LEU A 653 33.24 16.38 -7.83
N LEU A 654 31.98 16.62 -8.19
CA LEU A 654 31.08 15.61 -8.75
C LEU A 654 30.95 15.68 -10.27
N ASN A 655 31.12 16.85 -10.89
CA ASN A 655 30.79 17.07 -12.30
C ASN A 655 31.98 17.50 -13.18
N ASP A 656 33.04 18.09 -12.61
CA ASP A 656 34.20 18.64 -13.32
C ASP A 656 35.38 17.67 -13.22
N ARG A 657 35.74 17.05 -14.36
CA ARG A 657 36.80 16.02 -14.42
C ARG A 657 38.20 16.58 -14.14
N PRO A 658 38.64 17.68 -14.78
CA PRO A 658 39.89 18.35 -14.42
C PRO A 658 39.99 18.71 -12.93
N TYR A 659 38.90 19.23 -12.35
CA TYR A 659 38.87 19.60 -10.93
C TYR A 659 38.96 18.38 -9.99
N LYS A 660 38.32 17.26 -10.35
CA LYS A 660 38.46 15.99 -9.61
C LYS A 660 39.90 15.48 -9.60
N GLU A 661 40.59 15.55 -10.74
CA GLU A 661 41.97 15.06 -10.88
C GLU A 661 42.94 15.88 -10.02
N GLN A 662 42.74 17.20 -9.92
CA GLN A 662 43.50 18.06 -9.01
C GLN A 662 43.38 17.62 -7.54
N HIS A 663 42.18 17.20 -7.12
CA HIS A 663 41.91 16.76 -5.75
C HIS A 663 42.11 15.25 -5.52
N GLN A 664 42.39 14.46 -6.55
CA GLN A 664 42.34 13.00 -6.49
C GLN A 664 43.27 12.41 -5.43
N LYS A 665 44.51 12.91 -5.33
CA LYS A 665 45.48 12.43 -4.33
C LYS A 665 45.00 12.73 -2.90
N SER A 666 44.63 13.98 -2.62
CA SER A 666 44.13 14.37 -1.29
C SER A 666 42.80 13.70 -0.93
N LEU A 667 41.95 13.41 -1.92
CA LEU A 667 40.68 12.72 -1.72
C LEU A 667 40.88 11.24 -1.42
N ASN A 668 41.84 10.59 -2.08
CA ASN A 668 42.26 9.23 -1.76
C ASN A 668 42.87 9.14 -0.37
N ASP A 669 43.71 10.10 0.02
CA ASP A 669 44.29 10.16 1.37
C ASP A 669 43.21 10.39 2.44
N PHE A 670 42.24 11.27 2.17
CA PHE A 670 41.07 11.46 3.03
C PHE A 670 40.24 10.19 3.16
N TYR A 671 39.97 9.51 2.05
CA TYR A 671 39.26 8.22 2.05
C TYR A 671 40.03 7.15 2.85
N LYS A 672 41.35 7.03 2.66
CA LYS A 672 42.21 6.13 3.45
C LYS A 672 42.22 6.47 4.94
N SER A 673 42.18 7.76 5.30
CA SER A 673 42.07 8.18 6.69
C SER A 673 40.74 7.78 7.34
N GLN A 674 39.64 7.74 6.56
CA GLN A 674 38.36 7.20 7.00
C GLN A 674 38.34 5.67 7.10
N LEU A 675 39.17 4.97 6.32
CA LEU A 675 39.31 3.51 6.32
C LEU A 675 40.12 2.95 7.51
N GLY A 676 40.84 3.80 8.26
CA GLY A 676 41.57 3.42 9.47
C GLY A 676 40.71 2.81 10.60
N ALA A 677 39.38 2.73 10.41
CA ALA A 677 38.40 2.15 11.33
C ALA A 677 37.88 0.74 10.93
N GLY A 678 38.43 0.08 9.90
CA GLY A 678 38.14 -1.32 9.54
C GLY A 678 37.15 -1.52 8.37
N HIS A 679 36.89 -2.79 8.02
CA HIS A 679 36.09 -3.26 6.85
C HIS A 679 34.66 -2.67 6.73
N PHE A 680 34.12 -2.07 7.79
CA PHE A 680 32.75 -1.56 7.87
C PHE A 680 32.47 -0.26 7.08
N ALA A 681 33.49 0.50 6.66
CA ALA A 681 33.28 1.82 6.06
C ALA A 681 32.62 1.80 4.67
N ALA A 682 32.92 0.81 3.82
CA ALA A 682 32.31 0.67 2.50
C ALA A 682 30.85 0.20 2.58
N GLU A 683 30.55 -0.71 3.51
CA GLU A 683 29.19 -1.14 3.83
C GLU A 683 28.36 0.03 4.39
N ASN A 684 28.94 0.84 5.28
CA ASN A 684 28.28 2.02 5.83
C ASN A 684 27.95 3.05 4.74
N HIS A 685 28.87 3.35 3.83
CA HIS A 685 28.56 4.25 2.70
C HIS A 685 27.49 3.69 1.77
N PHE A 686 27.49 2.36 1.55
CA PHE A 686 26.46 1.69 0.77
C PHE A 686 25.09 1.79 1.44
N LEU A 687 25.02 1.57 2.76
CA LEU A 687 23.80 1.74 3.55
C LEU A 687 23.32 3.19 3.57
N GLU A 688 24.21 4.18 3.76
CA GLU A 688 23.88 5.61 3.70
C GLU A 688 23.20 5.96 2.36
N VAL A 689 23.75 5.47 1.23
CA VAL A 689 23.17 5.71 -0.11
C VAL A 689 21.78 5.06 -0.26
N LEU A 690 21.58 3.85 0.28
CA LEU A 690 20.27 3.17 0.26
C LEU A 690 19.24 3.88 1.15
N GLU A 691 19.66 4.36 2.32
CA GLU A 691 18.84 5.11 3.28
C GLU A 691 18.50 6.52 2.82
N GLU A 692 19.31 7.16 1.99
CA GLU A 692 18.95 8.44 1.38
C GLU A 692 18.00 8.25 0.19
N ASP A 693 18.02 7.09 -0.46
CA ASP A 693 17.31 6.90 -1.72
C ASP A 693 15.85 6.43 -1.55
N GLY A 694 14.94 7.14 -2.24
CA GLY A 694 13.51 6.85 -2.29
C GLY A 694 13.00 6.45 -3.67
N SER A 695 13.90 6.11 -4.61
CA SER A 695 13.56 5.74 -5.99
C SER A 695 13.20 4.24 -6.12
N ASP A 696 12.51 3.90 -7.20
CA ASP A 696 12.19 2.53 -7.59
C ASP A 696 13.44 1.82 -8.10
N VAL A 697 14.32 2.55 -8.81
CA VAL A 697 15.57 2.03 -9.38
C VAL A 697 16.78 2.91 -9.06
N LEU A 698 17.73 2.36 -8.31
CA LEU A 698 18.96 3.02 -7.90
C LEU A 698 20.16 2.40 -8.61
N PHE A 699 20.87 3.20 -9.41
CA PHE A 699 22.17 2.83 -9.97
C PHE A 699 23.30 3.34 -9.09
N ILE A 700 24.22 2.45 -8.72
CA ILE A 700 25.40 2.78 -7.92
C ILE A 700 26.64 2.55 -8.78
N THR A 701 27.39 3.61 -9.05
CA THR A 701 28.64 3.57 -9.82
C THR A 701 29.87 3.76 -8.92
N GLY A 702 31.05 3.46 -9.46
CA GLY A 702 32.32 3.75 -8.78
C GLY A 702 32.69 2.76 -7.67
N MET A 703 32.01 1.62 -7.58
CA MET A 703 32.44 0.50 -6.75
C MET A 703 33.63 -0.22 -7.40
N THR A 704 34.57 -0.70 -6.58
CA THR A 704 35.66 -1.55 -7.06
C THR A 704 35.14 -2.93 -7.42
N GLU A 705 35.72 -3.58 -8.44
CA GLU A 705 35.28 -4.91 -8.92
C GLU A 705 35.37 -6.01 -7.86
N THR A 706 36.15 -5.78 -6.81
CA THR A 706 36.37 -6.69 -5.68
C THR A 706 35.29 -6.64 -4.59
N ALA A 707 34.33 -5.72 -4.65
CA ALA A 707 33.23 -5.61 -3.67
C ALA A 707 32.02 -6.43 -4.18
N PRO A 708 31.87 -7.72 -3.79
CA PRO A 708 31.00 -8.64 -4.50
C PRO A 708 29.53 -8.43 -4.10
N ARG A 709 28.62 -8.68 -5.04
CA ARG A 709 27.17 -8.81 -4.80
C ARG A 709 26.85 -9.73 -3.61
N ALA A 710 27.64 -10.79 -3.40
CA ALA A 710 27.50 -11.72 -2.30
C ALA A 710 27.73 -11.09 -0.91
N ALA A 711 28.60 -10.08 -0.81
CA ALA A 711 28.87 -9.38 0.45
C ALA A 711 27.78 -8.36 0.78
N LEU A 712 27.13 -7.76 -0.22
CA LEU A 712 26.20 -6.65 0.00
C LEU A 712 24.72 -7.04 -0.11
N SER A 713 24.38 -8.18 -0.71
CA SER A 713 22.99 -8.58 -0.93
C SER A 713 22.17 -8.65 0.36
N HIS A 714 22.81 -9.03 1.47
CA HIS A 714 22.16 -9.14 2.77
C HIS A 714 21.92 -7.78 3.48
N LEU A 715 22.55 -6.70 2.99
CA LEU A 715 22.42 -5.34 3.53
C LEU A 715 21.28 -4.56 2.85
N VAL A 716 20.85 -4.98 1.66
CA VAL A 716 19.83 -4.30 0.89
C VAL A 716 18.45 -4.75 1.37
N GLN A 717 17.73 -3.86 2.05
CA GLN A 717 16.37 -4.15 2.51
C GLN A 717 15.29 -3.80 1.47
N ASP A 718 14.32 -4.69 1.31
CA ASP A 718 13.13 -4.66 0.45
C ASP A 718 13.48 -4.32 -1.01
N ALA A 719 14.64 -4.81 -1.47
CA ALA A 719 15.14 -4.55 -2.80
C ALA A 719 15.91 -5.73 -3.39
N ARG A 720 15.90 -5.78 -4.72
CA ARG A 720 16.70 -6.69 -5.52
C ARG A 720 18.03 -6.04 -5.86
N LEU A 721 19.13 -6.75 -5.61
CA LEU A 721 20.47 -6.32 -6.02
C LEU A 721 20.92 -7.07 -7.29
N ILE A 722 21.21 -6.31 -8.34
CA ILE A 722 21.79 -6.78 -9.61
C ILE A 722 23.11 -6.06 -9.83
N ASP A 723 24.06 -6.71 -10.48
CA ASP A 723 25.31 -6.09 -10.91
C ASP A 723 25.53 -6.21 -12.42
N VAL A 724 25.94 -5.11 -13.03
CA VAL A 724 26.22 -5.02 -14.46
C VAL A 724 27.66 -4.54 -14.64
N ARG A 725 28.48 -5.39 -15.25
CA ARG A 725 29.85 -5.04 -15.63
C ARG A 725 29.85 -4.42 -17.02
N VAL A 726 30.33 -3.19 -17.13
CA VAL A 726 30.52 -2.50 -18.40
C VAL A 726 31.97 -2.68 -18.85
N GLN A 727 32.15 -3.29 -20.01
CA GLN A 727 33.45 -3.54 -20.62
C GLN A 727 33.61 -2.74 -21.91
N ALA A 728 34.86 -2.40 -22.24
CA ALA A 728 35.22 -1.82 -23.53
C ALA A 728 36.67 -2.20 -23.86
N SER A 729 36.96 -2.36 -25.14
CA SER A 729 38.26 -2.73 -25.66
C SER A 729 39.31 -1.71 -25.26
N LYS A 730 40.57 -2.15 -25.17
CA LYS A 730 41.69 -1.27 -24.81
C LYS A 730 41.79 -0.07 -25.77
N ALA A 731 41.50 -0.28 -27.05
CA ALA A 731 41.45 0.76 -28.07
C ALA A 731 40.35 1.80 -27.76
N THR A 732 39.12 1.35 -27.52
CA THR A 732 37.99 2.21 -27.17
C THR A 732 38.23 2.99 -25.86
N ARG A 733 38.78 2.32 -24.83
CA ARG A 733 39.14 2.97 -23.56
C ARG A 733 40.23 4.03 -23.74
N ASN A 734 41.24 3.76 -24.57
CA ASN A 734 42.30 4.71 -24.87
C ASN A 734 41.79 5.91 -25.67
N LEU A 735 40.90 5.69 -26.65
CA LEU A 735 40.30 6.76 -27.44
C LEU A 735 39.45 7.69 -26.57
N ARG A 736 38.69 7.14 -25.62
CA ARG A 736 37.93 7.91 -24.61
C ARG A 736 38.81 8.63 -23.59
N ARG A 737 40.11 8.33 -23.53
CA ARG A 737 41.12 9.07 -22.75
C ARG A 737 41.76 10.20 -23.58
N TRP A 738 41.85 10.07 -24.90
CA TRP A 738 42.65 10.91 -25.80
C TRP A 738 41.97 12.23 -26.19
N GLY A 739 41.43 12.95 -25.20
CA GLY A 739 41.02 14.35 -25.35
C GLY A 739 42.00 15.36 -24.75
N ASP A 740 43.15 14.90 -24.26
CA ASP A 740 44.09 15.72 -23.48
C ASP A 740 45.55 15.37 -23.88
N GLU A 741 46.16 16.20 -24.73
CA GLU A 741 47.48 15.95 -25.33
C GLU A 741 48.67 16.12 -24.36
N ASN A 742 48.46 16.29 -23.06
CA ASN A 742 49.58 16.42 -22.13
C ASN A 742 49.25 15.91 -20.71
N LYS A 743 49.53 14.62 -20.44
CA LYS A 743 50.43 14.16 -19.34
C LYS A 743 50.22 12.70 -18.90
N CYS A 744 51.38 12.15 -18.53
CA CYS A 744 51.66 11.07 -17.58
C CYS A 744 51.37 9.61 -17.98
N LYS A 745 52.45 8.94 -18.38
CA LYS A 745 52.64 7.50 -18.18
C LYS A 745 52.46 7.19 -16.68
N THR A 746 51.32 6.65 -16.28
CA THR A 746 51.25 5.88 -15.02
C THR A 746 52.04 4.59 -15.22
N PRO A 747 52.89 4.17 -14.25
CA PRO A 747 53.57 2.88 -14.35
C PRO A 747 52.53 1.77 -14.47
N ASP A 748 52.86 0.73 -15.22
CA ASP A 748 52.06 -0.49 -15.34
C ASP A 748 51.61 -0.92 -13.94
N SER A 749 50.29 -0.86 -13.73
CA SER A 749 49.66 -1.32 -12.50
C SER A 749 50.00 -2.78 -12.30
N GLU A 750 50.60 -3.08 -11.16
CA GLU A 750 50.79 -4.41 -10.58
C GLU A 750 49.65 -5.36 -10.98
N GLU A 751 49.99 -6.59 -11.35
CA GLU A 751 49.05 -7.69 -11.61
C GLU A 751 48.12 -7.88 -10.41
N TYR A 752 47.01 -7.14 -10.39
CA TYR A 752 45.86 -7.46 -9.56
C TYR A 752 45.34 -8.80 -10.07
N MET A 753 45.22 -9.79 -9.18
CA MET A 753 44.42 -11.00 -9.45
C MET A 753 43.11 -10.56 -10.10
N SER A 754 42.83 -11.08 -11.30
CA SER A 754 41.67 -10.61 -12.06
C SER A 754 40.41 -10.86 -11.23
N ALA A 755 39.50 -9.88 -11.16
CA ALA A 755 38.22 -10.07 -10.48
C ALA A 755 37.39 -11.22 -11.10
N ASP A 756 37.77 -11.67 -12.30
CA ASP A 756 37.19 -12.80 -13.03
C ASP A 756 37.46 -14.17 -12.37
N ASP A 757 38.49 -14.28 -11.55
CA ASP A 757 38.86 -15.54 -10.90
C ASP A 757 38.00 -15.88 -9.68
N ILE A 758 37.23 -14.91 -9.15
CA ILE A 758 36.51 -15.05 -7.87
C ILE A 758 34.98 -14.97 -8.03
N TYR A 759 34.46 -14.19 -8.98
CA TYR A 759 33.02 -13.88 -9.05
C TYR A 759 32.53 -13.53 -10.46
N LEU A 760 31.30 -13.97 -10.80
CA LEU A 760 30.65 -13.69 -12.08
C LEU A 760 29.51 -12.66 -11.94
N PRO A 761 29.53 -11.54 -12.69
CA PRO A 761 28.43 -10.56 -12.64
C PRO A 761 27.13 -11.12 -13.23
N ASN A 762 25.97 -10.57 -12.83
CA ASN A 762 24.69 -10.91 -13.47
C ASN A 762 24.73 -10.64 -14.96
N PHE A 763 25.28 -9.49 -15.35
CA PHE A 763 25.34 -9.10 -16.74
C PHE A 763 26.68 -8.48 -17.08
N THR A 764 27.12 -8.73 -18.30
CA THR A 764 28.21 -8.00 -18.94
C THR A 764 27.64 -7.24 -20.12
N PHE A 765 27.98 -5.96 -20.23
CA PHE A 765 27.62 -5.12 -21.37
C PHE A 765 28.89 -4.62 -22.06
N GLU A 766 29.02 -4.96 -23.33
CA GLU A 766 30.12 -4.50 -24.19
C GLU A 766 29.78 -3.13 -24.78
N ASN A 767 30.51 -2.11 -24.35
CA ASN A 767 30.32 -0.72 -24.75
C ASN A 767 31.33 -0.30 -25.83
N GLU A 768 31.32 -1.01 -26.96
CA GLU A 768 32.19 -0.73 -28.12
C GLU A 768 31.63 0.31 -29.09
N ALA A 769 30.30 0.45 -29.16
CA ALA A 769 29.65 1.33 -30.13
C ALA A 769 29.69 2.82 -29.72
N ASN A 770 29.65 3.70 -30.71
CA ASN A 770 29.37 5.12 -30.51
C ASN A 770 27.85 5.34 -30.61
N GLY A 771 27.19 5.70 -29.50
CA GLY A 771 25.75 5.99 -29.47
C GLY A 771 25.02 5.41 -28.27
N GLU A 772 23.73 5.72 -28.14
CA GLU A 772 22.87 5.29 -27.02
C GLU A 772 22.05 4.02 -27.34
N GLU A 773 21.94 3.62 -28.62
CA GLU A 773 21.00 2.58 -29.06
C GLU A 773 21.25 1.21 -28.42
N ALA A 774 22.49 0.72 -28.44
CA ALA A 774 22.85 -0.55 -27.80
C ALA A 774 22.66 -0.51 -26.26
N VAL A 775 22.96 0.65 -25.66
CA VAL A 775 22.81 0.89 -24.21
C VAL A 775 21.34 0.86 -23.81
N MET A 776 20.48 1.52 -24.59
CA MET A 776 19.03 1.51 -24.40
C MET A 776 18.43 0.13 -24.64
N TRP A 777 18.86 -0.58 -25.69
CA TRP A 777 18.40 -1.94 -25.98
C TRP A 777 18.70 -2.87 -24.81
N PHE A 778 19.91 -2.79 -24.25
CA PHE A 778 20.29 -3.58 -23.08
C PHE A 778 19.36 -3.31 -21.88
N ALA A 779 19.07 -2.05 -21.56
CA ALA A 779 18.14 -1.74 -20.48
C ALA A 779 16.73 -2.31 -20.74
N ASN A 780 16.18 -2.11 -21.94
CA ASN A 780 14.85 -2.59 -22.32
C ASN A 780 14.73 -4.12 -22.24
N GLN A 781 15.74 -4.84 -22.72
CA GLN A 781 15.68 -6.30 -22.83
C GLN A 781 16.14 -7.02 -21.56
N ARG A 782 17.10 -6.46 -20.82
CA ARG A 782 17.74 -7.16 -19.69
C ARG A 782 17.39 -6.58 -18.32
N LEU A 783 17.12 -5.28 -18.20
CA LEU A 783 16.89 -4.62 -16.90
C LEU A 783 15.41 -4.36 -16.61
N ILE A 784 14.64 -3.86 -17.59
CA ILE A 784 13.20 -3.57 -17.44
C ILE A 784 12.36 -4.80 -17.05
N PRO A 785 12.63 -6.04 -17.51
CA PRO A 785 11.84 -7.21 -17.10
C PRO A 785 11.74 -7.42 -15.58
N PHE A 786 12.73 -6.97 -14.80
CA PHE A 786 12.71 -7.04 -13.33
C PHE A 786 11.66 -6.12 -12.68
N MET A 787 11.12 -5.16 -13.42
CA MET A 787 10.05 -4.26 -12.96
C MET A 787 8.65 -4.73 -13.38
N SER A 788 8.56 -5.89 -14.02
CA SER A 788 7.32 -6.38 -14.62
C SER A 788 6.22 -6.60 -13.57
N LYS A 789 4.97 -6.30 -13.95
CA LYS A 789 3.79 -6.60 -13.13
C LYS A 789 3.62 -8.11 -12.89
N LYS A 790 4.14 -8.95 -13.80
CA LYS A 790 4.15 -10.42 -13.65
C LYS A 790 4.90 -10.86 -12.40
N LEU A 791 6.08 -10.29 -12.12
CA LEU A 791 6.84 -10.56 -10.90
C LEU A 791 6.10 -10.10 -9.64
N GLN A 792 5.42 -8.94 -9.70
CA GLN A 792 4.61 -8.44 -8.58
C GLN A 792 3.44 -9.37 -8.27
N ASN A 793 2.73 -9.84 -9.31
CA ASN A 793 1.64 -10.80 -9.15
C ASN A 793 2.15 -12.11 -8.54
N LEU A 794 3.29 -12.62 -9.00
CA LEU A 794 3.91 -13.83 -8.45
C LEU A 794 4.31 -13.66 -6.98
N ALA A 795 4.89 -12.51 -6.62
CA ALA A 795 5.23 -12.19 -5.22
C ALA A 795 4.00 -12.16 -4.32
N GLY A 796 2.87 -11.66 -4.81
CA GLY A 796 1.58 -11.65 -4.10
C GLY A 796 1.00 -13.05 -3.83
N MET A 797 1.48 -14.08 -4.51
CA MET A 797 1.09 -15.48 -4.28
C MET A 797 1.91 -16.17 -3.20
N VAL A 798 2.88 -15.49 -2.57
CA VAL A 798 3.75 -16.07 -1.52
C VAL A 798 3.38 -15.50 -0.15
N PRO A 799 2.45 -16.14 0.60
CA PRO A 799 2.03 -15.66 1.89
C PRO A 799 3.13 -15.81 2.94
N THR A 800 3.11 -14.93 3.94
CA THR A 800 3.96 -15.02 5.14
C THR A 800 3.24 -15.81 6.23
N VAL A 801 3.90 -16.83 6.77
CA VAL A 801 3.48 -17.62 7.93
C VAL A 801 4.42 -17.25 9.07
N LEU A 802 3.96 -16.37 9.97
CA LEU A 802 4.77 -15.95 11.12
C LEU A 802 5.02 -17.14 12.08
N ASN A 803 6.12 -17.08 12.82
CA ASN A 803 6.47 -18.06 13.86
C ASN A 803 6.50 -19.53 13.36
N PHE A 804 6.89 -19.76 12.11
CA PHE A 804 7.04 -21.09 11.52
C PHE A 804 8.45 -21.23 10.92
N PRO A 805 9.13 -22.39 11.03
CA PRO A 805 8.70 -23.62 11.72
C PRO A 805 8.73 -23.53 13.25
N ARG A 806 9.20 -22.41 13.81
CA ARG A 806 9.28 -22.12 15.24
C ARG A 806 9.12 -20.62 15.50
N LYS A 807 8.84 -20.27 16.76
CA LYS A 807 8.64 -18.88 17.20
C LYS A 807 9.86 -17.99 16.88
N GLY A 808 9.59 -16.76 16.41
CA GLY A 808 10.60 -15.77 16.04
C GLY A 808 11.17 -15.89 14.61
N ILE A 809 10.57 -16.75 13.77
CA ILE A 809 10.92 -16.88 12.34
C ILE A 809 9.66 -16.71 11.50
N ASP A 810 9.71 -15.81 10.52
CA ASP A 810 8.66 -15.65 9.53
C ASP A 810 8.98 -16.45 8.26
N PHE A 811 8.11 -17.40 7.92
CA PHE A 811 8.28 -18.30 6.80
C PHE A 811 7.47 -17.84 5.59
N ARG A 812 8.09 -17.77 4.41
CA ARG A 812 7.40 -17.50 3.14
C ARG A 812 7.04 -18.81 2.46
N TYR A 813 5.75 -19.06 2.27
CA TYR A 813 5.27 -20.30 1.68
C TYR A 813 5.28 -20.25 0.14
N VAL A 814 6.46 -20.47 -0.46
CA VAL A 814 6.69 -20.38 -1.92
C VAL A 814 5.85 -21.37 -2.72
N LEU A 815 5.62 -22.58 -2.19
CA LEU A 815 4.78 -23.59 -2.83
C LEU A 815 3.32 -23.14 -3.05
N ASN A 816 2.84 -22.13 -2.31
CA ASN A 816 1.51 -21.56 -2.54
C ASN A 816 1.34 -21.06 -3.98
N ILE A 817 2.43 -20.66 -4.67
CA ILE A 817 2.39 -20.28 -6.09
C ILE A 817 1.73 -21.38 -6.94
N ALA A 818 2.07 -22.64 -6.70
CA ALA A 818 1.52 -23.77 -7.44
C ALA A 818 0.07 -24.09 -7.04
N GLN A 819 -0.38 -23.61 -5.88
CA GLN A 819 -1.75 -23.77 -5.39
C GLN A 819 -2.69 -22.65 -5.87
N GLN A 820 -2.15 -21.58 -6.47
CA GLN A 820 -2.94 -20.51 -7.05
C GLN A 820 -3.29 -20.79 -8.53
N ASN A 821 -4.50 -20.41 -8.93
CA ASN A 821 -4.94 -20.51 -10.31
C ASN A 821 -3.99 -19.76 -11.25
N GLY A 822 -3.38 -20.48 -12.20
CA GLY A 822 -2.41 -19.94 -13.16
C GLY A 822 -1.04 -19.57 -12.57
N GLY A 823 -0.81 -19.74 -11.26
CA GLY A 823 0.43 -19.35 -10.59
C GLY A 823 1.64 -20.17 -11.06
N LEU A 824 1.47 -21.49 -11.25
CA LEU A 824 2.54 -22.35 -11.77
C LEU A 824 2.96 -21.95 -13.19
N ALA A 825 2.00 -21.77 -14.10
CA ALA A 825 2.27 -21.34 -15.47
C ALA A 825 2.95 -19.96 -15.52
N LEU A 826 2.53 -19.02 -14.67
CA LEU A 826 3.17 -17.72 -14.53
C LEU A 826 4.62 -17.85 -14.05
N CYS A 827 4.87 -18.70 -13.04
CA CYS A 827 6.21 -18.97 -12.53
C CYS A 827 7.12 -19.57 -13.60
N THR A 828 6.65 -20.60 -14.33
CA THR A 828 7.40 -21.24 -15.41
C THR A 828 7.75 -20.26 -16.53
N SER A 829 6.78 -19.45 -16.98
CA SER A 829 7.01 -18.41 -17.97
C SER A 829 8.07 -17.39 -17.51
N LEU A 830 8.06 -17.03 -16.23
CA LEU A 830 9.05 -16.14 -15.64
C LEU A 830 10.43 -16.80 -15.52
N LEU A 831 10.52 -18.07 -15.09
CA LEU A 831 11.78 -18.82 -15.08
C LEU A 831 12.39 -18.88 -16.48
N LYS A 832 11.58 -19.22 -17.49
CA LYS A 832 12.05 -19.30 -18.89
C LYS A 832 12.54 -17.96 -19.42
N SER A 833 11.77 -16.89 -19.20
CA SER A 833 12.08 -15.56 -19.75
C SER A 833 13.19 -14.81 -19.01
N HIS A 834 13.41 -15.12 -17.73
CA HIS A 834 14.49 -14.48 -16.97
C HIS A 834 15.82 -15.18 -17.11
N PHE A 835 15.89 -16.43 -17.58
CA PHE A 835 17.15 -17.14 -17.77
C PHE A 835 18.15 -16.30 -18.59
N LEU A 836 19.36 -16.15 -18.06
CA LEU A 836 20.40 -15.30 -18.65
C LEU A 836 21.15 -15.99 -19.79
N GLY A 837 21.18 -17.32 -19.77
CA GLY A 837 21.81 -18.14 -20.78
C GLY A 837 20.92 -18.36 -22.00
N ASP A 838 21.38 -19.24 -22.86
CA ASP A 838 20.72 -19.66 -24.08
C ASP A 838 20.15 -21.06 -23.85
N TRP A 839 18.82 -21.19 -23.85
CA TRP A 839 18.14 -22.47 -23.61
C TRP A 839 18.54 -23.53 -24.63
N ASP A 840 18.88 -23.14 -25.86
CA ASP A 840 19.31 -24.06 -26.92
C ASP A 840 20.69 -24.69 -26.63
N LYS A 841 21.43 -24.15 -25.64
CA LYS A 841 22.75 -24.63 -25.22
C LYS A 841 22.71 -25.39 -23.90
N VAL A 842 21.53 -25.62 -23.31
CA VAL A 842 21.39 -26.31 -22.03
C VAL A 842 21.11 -27.79 -22.28
N ASP A 843 21.95 -28.66 -21.74
CA ASP A 843 21.85 -30.11 -21.95
C ASP A 843 20.91 -30.78 -20.94
N VAL A 844 20.81 -30.21 -19.73
CA VAL A 844 20.08 -30.83 -18.63
C VAL A 844 19.58 -29.80 -17.61
N VAL A 845 18.35 -30.00 -17.15
CA VAL A 845 17.80 -29.32 -15.97
C VAL A 845 17.94 -30.23 -14.77
N VAL A 846 18.48 -29.72 -13.66
CA VAL A 846 18.70 -30.45 -12.41
C VAL A 846 17.91 -29.80 -11.29
N THR A 847 17.36 -30.57 -10.37
CA THR A 847 16.66 -30.04 -9.19
C THR A 847 16.82 -30.99 -8.02
N SER A 848 16.80 -30.45 -6.81
CA SER A 848 16.76 -31.23 -5.56
C SER A 848 15.43 -31.08 -4.84
N GLU A 849 15.07 -32.11 -4.06
CA GLU A 849 13.91 -32.13 -3.15
C GLU A 849 12.52 -32.03 -3.81
N ALA A 850 11.48 -32.34 -3.03
CA ALA A 850 10.11 -32.45 -3.51
C ALA A 850 9.52 -31.12 -4.01
N SER A 851 9.92 -30.00 -3.40
CA SER A 851 9.42 -28.67 -3.76
C SER A 851 10.06 -28.13 -5.04
N GLY A 852 11.34 -28.40 -5.28
CA GLY A 852 12.02 -28.03 -6.53
C GLY A 852 11.39 -28.71 -7.76
N TYR A 853 10.96 -29.97 -7.65
CA TYR A 853 10.27 -30.69 -8.74
C TYR A 853 9.03 -29.97 -9.25
N VAL A 854 8.29 -29.28 -8.37
CA VAL A 854 7.07 -28.56 -8.73
C VAL A 854 7.37 -27.49 -9.78
N PHE A 855 8.51 -26.81 -9.68
CA PHE A 855 8.88 -25.71 -10.58
C PHE A 855 9.78 -26.15 -11.73
N ALA A 856 10.67 -27.12 -11.50
CA ALA A 856 11.59 -27.60 -12.52
C ALA A 856 10.89 -28.44 -13.61
N SER A 857 9.91 -29.26 -13.24
CA SER A 857 9.19 -30.14 -14.18
C SER A 857 8.44 -29.40 -15.29
N PRO A 858 7.61 -28.37 -15.00
CA PRO A 858 6.96 -27.62 -16.07
C PRO A 858 7.96 -26.82 -16.92
N LEU A 859 9.07 -26.35 -16.34
CA LEU A 859 10.12 -25.66 -17.09
C LEU A 859 10.84 -26.59 -18.07
N ALA A 860 11.21 -27.79 -17.63
CA ALA A 860 11.81 -28.83 -18.47
C ALA A 860 10.86 -29.22 -19.62
N LEU A 861 9.55 -29.34 -19.33
CA LEU A 861 8.54 -29.60 -20.35
C LEU A 861 8.45 -28.47 -21.38
N GLU A 862 8.41 -27.21 -20.95
CA GLU A 862 8.31 -26.04 -21.85
C GLU A 862 9.58 -25.75 -22.66
N THR A 863 10.73 -26.26 -22.22
CA THR A 863 12.04 -26.10 -22.88
C THR A 863 12.46 -27.33 -23.68
N ALA A 864 11.74 -28.45 -23.53
CA ALA A 864 12.08 -29.75 -24.10
C ALA A 864 13.47 -30.27 -23.70
N ILE A 865 13.94 -29.90 -22.50
CA ILE A 865 15.22 -30.33 -21.93
C ILE A 865 14.96 -31.44 -20.90
N ARG A 866 15.82 -32.47 -20.88
CA ARG A 866 15.70 -33.56 -19.91
C ARG A 866 15.87 -33.05 -18.47
N LEU A 867 15.02 -33.56 -17.57
CA LEU A 867 15.06 -33.27 -16.13
C LEU A 867 15.77 -34.40 -15.38
N VAL A 868 16.74 -34.06 -14.53
CA VAL A 868 17.49 -34.99 -13.69
C VAL A 868 17.27 -34.69 -12.20
N PRO A 869 16.60 -35.59 -11.45
CA PRO A 869 16.33 -35.38 -10.04
C PRO A 869 17.51 -35.77 -9.14
N ILE A 870 17.79 -34.94 -8.14
CA ILE A 870 18.66 -35.26 -7.00
C ILE A 870 17.78 -35.62 -5.81
N VAL A 871 17.94 -36.84 -5.30
CA VAL A 871 17.09 -37.37 -4.23
C VAL A 871 17.86 -37.47 -2.91
N LYS A 872 17.11 -37.59 -1.80
CA LYS A 872 17.70 -38.02 -0.52
C LYS A 872 18.20 -39.46 -0.65
N GLY A 873 19.37 -39.74 -0.08
CA GLY A 873 20.13 -40.97 -0.30
C GLY A 873 19.38 -42.27 0.00
N ASN A 874 19.91 -43.37 -0.57
CA ASN A 874 19.37 -44.73 -0.55
C ASN A 874 18.07 -44.90 -1.37
N LYS A 875 17.87 -44.06 -2.39
CA LYS A 875 16.68 -44.09 -3.26
C LYS A 875 16.97 -44.36 -4.73
N PHE A 876 18.23 -44.42 -5.16
CA PHE A 876 18.63 -44.77 -6.53
C PHE A 876 19.31 -46.14 -6.60
N PRO A 877 19.12 -46.89 -7.71
CA PRO A 877 19.92 -48.09 -7.98
C PRO A 877 21.37 -47.71 -8.34
N PRO A 878 22.38 -48.46 -7.88
CA PRO A 878 23.79 -48.25 -8.26
C PRO A 878 24.04 -48.33 -9.78
N PRO A 879 25.03 -47.60 -10.33
CA PRO A 879 26.03 -46.77 -9.64
C PRO A 879 25.52 -45.36 -9.31
N THR A 880 25.79 -44.90 -8.09
CA THR A 880 25.36 -43.60 -7.59
C THR A 880 26.53 -42.78 -7.05
N VAL A 881 26.39 -41.45 -7.10
CA VAL A 881 27.31 -40.49 -6.49
C VAL A 881 26.56 -39.78 -5.37
N SER A 882 27.21 -39.65 -4.21
CA SER A 882 26.61 -39.05 -3.02
C SER A 882 27.48 -37.95 -2.39
N VAL A 883 26.81 -37.00 -1.73
CA VAL A 883 27.39 -35.89 -0.98
C VAL A 883 26.60 -35.70 0.32
N GLN A 884 27.30 -35.32 1.39
CA GLN A 884 26.70 -35.01 2.67
C GLN A 884 26.13 -33.58 2.65
N ARG A 885 24.83 -33.45 2.88
CA ARG A 885 24.15 -32.16 3.00
C ARG A 885 24.12 -31.69 4.46
N ARG A 886 24.60 -30.47 4.69
CA ARG A 886 24.45 -29.79 5.99
C ARG A 886 23.03 -29.24 6.12
N LEU A 887 22.45 -29.35 7.31
CA LEU A 887 21.09 -28.87 7.56
C LEU A 887 21.07 -27.34 7.64
N SER A 888 20.07 -26.71 7.01
CA SER A 888 19.84 -25.28 7.16
C SER A 888 19.23 -24.98 8.53
N HIS A 889 19.71 -23.92 9.20
CA HIS A 889 19.18 -23.50 10.52
C HIS A 889 17.73 -22.96 10.46
N ILE A 890 17.18 -22.78 9.26
CA ILE A 890 15.84 -22.25 9.01
C ILE A 890 14.81 -23.37 8.85
N SER A 891 15.24 -24.54 8.36
CA SER A 891 14.37 -25.69 8.05
C SER A 891 14.23 -26.69 9.21
N SER A 892 14.77 -26.38 10.39
CA SER A 892 14.72 -27.26 11.57
C SER A 892 13.72 -26.77 12.60
N HIS A 893 12.86 -27.67 13.09
CA HIS A 893 12.01 -27.43 14.27
C HIS A 893 12.81 -27.38 15.58
N ILE A 894 14.04 -27.92 15.59
CA ILE A 894 14.92 -28.01 16.77
C ILE A 894 16.09 -27.02 16.62
N VAL A 895 16.34 -26.22 17.65
CA VAL A 895 17.52 -25.33 17.74
C VAL A 895 18.77 -26.22 17.82
N GLY A 896 19.69 -26.13 16.85
CA GLY A 896 20.96 -26.89 16.89
C GLY A 896 20.89 -28.34 16.41
N ALA A 897 19.89 -28.72 15.62
CA ALA A 897 19.85 -30.05 14.99
C ALA A 897 21.10 -30.29 14.12
N THR A 898 21.83 -31.38 14.40
CA THR A 898 23.07 -31.77 13.70
C THR A 898 22.88 -32.93 12.72
N ASP A 899 21.64 -33.29 12.40
CA ASP A 899 21.38 -34.44 11.53
C ASP A 899 21.91 -34.17 10.11
N LYS A 900 22.58 -35.17 9.53
CA LYS A 900 23.33 -35.05 8.27
C LYS A 900 22.59 -35.82 7.18
N GLY A 901 21.90 -35.10 6.30
CA GLY A 901 21.24 -35.71 5.15
C GLY A 901 22.25 -36.12 4.07
N ILE A 902 21.93 -37.11 3.25
CA ILE A 902 22.73 -37.48 2.07
C ILE A 902 21.92 -37.10 0.83
N PHE A 903 22.55 -36.42 -0.13
CA PHE A 903 22.03 -36.23 -1.48
C PHE A 903 22.71 -37.21 -2.42
N GLU A 904 21.94 -37.77 -3.35
CA GLU A 904 22.37 -38.83 -4.26
C GLU A 904 21.80 -38.61 -5.67
N MET A 905 22.63 -38.93 -6.67
CA MET A 905 22.23 -38.99 -8.08
C MET A 905 22.88 -40.20 -8.77
N ASN A 906 22.30 -40.66 -9.88
CA ASN A 906 22.91 -41.71 -10.69
C ASN A 906 24.16 -41.17 -11.41
N ALA A 907 25.26 -41.93 -11.32
CA ALA A 907 26.58 -41.51 -11.76
C ALA A 907 26.69 -41.26 -13.28
N ASN A 908 25.82 -41.89 -14.07
CA ASN A 908 25.88 -41.89 -15.53
C ASN A 908 24.81 -41.03 -16.19
N THR A 909 24.11 -40.18 -15.42
CA THR A 909 22.97 -39.41 -15.94
C THR A 909 23.38 -38.11 -16.65
N ILE A 910 24.54 -37.55 -16.30
CA ILE A 910 25.06 -36.30 -16.87
C ILE A 910 26.42 -36.57 -17.48
N ASP A 911 26.61 -36.13 -18.72
CA ASP A 911 27.88 -36.27 -19.43
C ASP A 911 28.89 -35.23 -18.97
N LYS A 912 30.18 -35.57 -19.04
CA LYS A 912 31.25 -34.64 -18.65
C LYS A 912 31.23 -33.40 -19.53
N GLY A 913 31.26 -32.22 -18.92
CA GLY A 913 31.21 -30.94 -19.63
C GLY A 913 29.81 -30.50 -20.10
N SER A 914 28.74 -31.20 -19.73
CA SER A 914 27.37 -30.75 -19.99
C SER A 914 27.08 -29.39 -19.35
N LYS A 915 26.29 -28.56 -20.03
CA LYS A 915 25.74 -27.32 -19.50
C LYS A 915 24.47 -27.59 -18.73
N VAL A 916 24.48 -27.20 -17.45
CA VAL A 916 23.45 -27.57 -16.48
C VAL A 916 22.73 -26.34 -15.97
N VAL A 917 21.39 -26.41 -15.93
CA VAL A 917 20.57 -25.44 -15.20
C VAL A 917 20.00 -26.11 -13.95
N VAL A 918 20.43 -25.66 -12.78
CA VAL A 918 19.85 -26.07 -11.49
C VAL A 918 18.64 -25.19 -11.20
N VAL A 919 17.50 -25.80 -10.93
CA VAL A 919 16.28 -25.12 -10.49
C VAL A 919 16.00 -25.49 -9.04
N ASP A 920 15.75 -24.49 -8.19
CA ASP A 920 15.38 -24.69 -6.79
C ASP A 920 14.23 -23.76 -6.39
N ASP A 921 13.48 -24.11 -5.35
CA ASP A 921 12.39 -23.25 -4.86
C ASP A 921 12.94 -22.06 -4.08
N VAL A 922 13.94 -22.27 -3.21
CA VAL A 922 14.41 -21.28 -2.24
C VAL A 922 15.93 -21.25 -2.09
N LEU A 923 16.53 -20.06 -2.29
CA LEU A 923 17.87 -19.75 -1.80
C LEU A 923 17.82 -19.00 -0.47
N ALA A 924 18.13 -19.68 0.62
CA ALA A 924 18.26 -19.07 1.95
C ALA A 924 19.70 -19.13 2.48
N THR A 925 20.09 -20.22 3.15
CA THR A 925 21.46 -20.38 3.71
C THR A 925 22.49 -20.87 2.70
N GLY A 926 22.04 -21.37 1.54
CA GLY A 926 22.90 -21.91 0.49
C GLY A 926 23.38 -23.35 0.69
N GLU A 927 23.19 -23.98 1.86
CA GLU A 927 23.71 -25.33 2.13
C GLU A 927 23.15 -26.42 1.19
N THR A 928 21.87 -26.33 0.81
CA THR A 928 21.27 -27.25 -0.17
C THR A 928 21.95 -27.12 -1.52
N LEU A 929 22.13 -25.88 -1.99
CA LEU A 929 22.72 -25.61 -3.29
C LEU A 929 24.20 -25.98 -3.34
N VAL A 930 24.97 -25.75 -2.25
CA VAL A 930 26.37 -26.23 -2.14
C VAL A 930 26.43 -27.74 -2.36
N ALA A 931 25.57 -28.52 -1.69
CA ALA A 931 25.57 -29.98 -1.85
C ALA A 931 25.21 -30.43 -3.29
N VAL A 932 24.27 -29.73 -3.95
CA VAL A 932 23.93 -29.97 -5.36
C VAL A 932 25.10 -29.67 -6.28
N LEU A 933 25.78 -28.54 -6.08
CA LEU A 933 26.93 -28.15 -6.90
C LEU A 933 28.13 -29.09 -6.71
N GLU A 934 28.39 -29.52 -5.48
CA GLU A 934 29.42 -30.54 -5.19
C GLU A 934 29.14 -31.87 -5.91
N LEU A 935 27.88 -32.30 -6.00
CA LEU A 935 27.49 -33.49 -6.77
C LEU A 935 27.76 -33.32 -8.26
N LEU A 936 27.38 -32.18 -8.83
CA LEU A 936 27.59 -31.88 -10.26
C LEU A 936 29.07 -31.84 -10.62
N VAL A 937 29.91 -31.26 -9.75
CA VAL A 937 31.37 -31.27 -9.94
C VAL A 937 31.93 -32.70 -9.89
N LYS A 938 31.45 -33.56 -8.97
CA LYS A 938 31.89 -34.97 -8.89
C LYS A 938 31.57 -35.77 -10.15
N VAL A 939 30.47 -35.46 -10.86
CA VAL A 939 30.13 -36.11 -12.14
C VAL A 939 30.83 -35.46 -13.35
N GLY A 940 31.66 -34.44 -13.12
CA GLY A 940 32.53 -33.84 -14.15
C GLY A 940 31.94 -32.63 -14.87
N VAL A 941 30.95 -31.95 -14.27
CA VAL A 941 30.47 -30.65 -14.73
C VAL A 941 31.35 -29.55 -14.14
N ARG A 942 31.82 -28.62 -14.95
CA ARG A 942 32.64 -27.50 -14.47
C ARG A 942 31.75 -26.41 -13.87
N PRO A 943 32.17 -25.70 -12.81
CA PRO A 943 31.36 -24.63 -12.20
C PRO A 943 30.89 -23.55 -13.18
N GLU A 944 31.65 -23.24 -14.23
CA GLU A 944 31.29 -22.23 -15.24
C GLU A 944 30.17 -22.68 -16.19
N ASP A 945 29.96 -23.99 -16.30
CA ASP A 945 28.90 -24.60 -17.11
C ASP A 945 27.60 -24.78 -16.31
N ILE A 946 27.57 -24.32 -15.05
CA ILE A 946 26.41 -24.41 -14.16
C ILE A 946 25.74 -23.04 -13.99
N SER A 947 24.45 -22.98 -14.30
CA SER A 947 23.58 -21.86 -13.98
C SER A 947 22.53 -22.29 -12.95
N VAL A 948 22.16 -21.40 -12.03
CA VAL A 948 21.16 -21.67 -10.99
C VAL A 948 20.02 -20.67 -11.11
N MET A 949 18.79 -21.19 -11.13
CA MET A 949 17.56 -20.41 -11.04
C MET A 949 16.78 -20.78 -9.78
N VAL A 950 16.49 -19.80 -8.93
CA VAL A 950 15.65 -20.00 -7.75
C VAL A 950 14.36 -19.18 -7.81
N VAL A 951 13.25 -19.76 -7.35
CA VAL A 951 11.97 -19.03 -7.33
C VAL A 951 12.01 -17.87 -6.33
N ALA A 952 12.53 -18.10 -5.12
CA ALA A 952 12.67 -17.07 -4.10
C ALA A 952 14.06 -17.07 -3.46
N GLU A 953 14.62 -15.89 -3.22
CA GLU A 953 15.84 -15.69 -2.45
C GLU A 953 15.55 -14.92 -1.16
N PHE A 954 16.26 -15.29 -0.08
CA PHE A 954 16.23 -14.64 1.22
C PHE A 954 17.65 -14.16 1.57
N PRO A 955 18.08 -13.00 1.05
CA PRO A 955 19.47 -12.54 1.15
C PRO A 955 19.96 -12.39 2.59
N PHE A 956 19.05 -12.13 3.53
CA PHE A 956 19.34 -12.04 4.97
C PHE A 956 20.10 -13.27 5.51
N HIS A 957 19.85 -14.46 4.96
CA HIS A 957 20.50 -15.71 5.38
C HIS A 957 21.85 -15.97 4.71
N ARG A 958 22.35 -15.02 3.91
CA ARG A 958 23.71 -15.01 3.34
C ARG A 958 24.03 -16.23 2.46
N GLY A 959 23.05 -16.80 1.78
CA GLY A 959 23.25 -17.97 0.90
C GLY A 959 24.27 -17.74 -0.22
N ARG A 960 24.27 -16.55 -0.84
CA ARG A 960 25.29 -16.20 -1.85
C ARG A 960 26.70 -16.13 -1.28
N GLN A 961 26.86 -15.61 -0.05
CA GLN A 961 28.15 -15.60 0.64
C GLN A 961 28.62 -17.03 0.93
N ARG A 962 27.71 -17.92 1.34
CA ARG A 962 28.04 -19.33 1.58
C ARG A 962 28.56 -20.03 0.31
N LEU A 963 27.98 -19.75 -0.85
CA LEU A 963 28.46 -20.26 -2.14
C LEU A 963 29.88 -19.77 -2.45
N LEU A 964 30.14 -18.47 -2.23
CA LEU A 964 31.47 -17.87 -2.42
C LEU A 964 32.52 -18.54 -1.52
N GLU A 965 32.23 -18.69 -0.23
CA GLU A 965 33.10 -19.37 0.76
C GLU A 965 33.35 -20.85 0.44
N SER A 966 32.47 -21.46 -0.37
CA SER A 966 32.56 -22.86 -0.78
C SER A 966 33.16 -23.03 -2.18
N ALA A 967 33.85 -22.00 -2.69
CA ALA A 967 34.47 -21.96 -4.02
C ALA A 967 33.49 -22.05 -5.21
N PHE A 968 32.20 -21.76 -4.98
CA PHE A 968 31.17 -21.68 -6.02
C PHE A 968 30.80 -20.23 -6.40
N GLY A 969 31.69 -19.27 -6.13
CA GLY A 969 31.47 -17.84 -6.46
C GLY A 969 31.30 -17.55 -7.96
N ARG A 970 31.76 -18.46 -8.82
CA ARG A 970 31.67 -18.37 -10.29
C ARG A 970 30.38 -18.94 -10.87
N VAL A 971 29.53 -19.56 -10.05
CA VAL A 971 28.23 -20.10 -10.47
C VAL A 971 27.23 -18.96 -10.64
N ALA A 972 26.60 -18.88 -11.80
CA ALA A 972 25.61 -17.84 -12.09
C ALA A 972 24.30 -18.12 -11.33
N VAL A 973 24.00 -17.34 -10.28
CA VAL A 973 22.77 -17.51 -9.49
C VAL A 973 21.76 -16.39 -9.76
N GLN A 974 20.60 -16.78 -10.26
CA GLN A 974 19.47 -15.90 -10.53
C GLN A 974 18.25 -16.26 -9.70
N SER A 975 17.55 -15.25 -9.23
CA SER A 975 16.39 -15.40 -8.34
C SER A 975 15.21 -14.67 -8.95
N LEU A 976 14.03 -15.29 -9.03
CA LEU A 976 12.84 -14.61 -9.54
C LEU A 976 12.28 -13.63 -8.52
N LEU A 977 12.12 -14.04 -7.27
CA LEU A 977 11.64 -13.22 -6.17
C LEU A 977 12.77 -13.03 -5.15
N VAL A 978 12.81 -11.86 -4.52
CA VAL A 978 13.70 -11.59 -3.38
C VAL A 978 12.79 -11.18 -2.24
N PHE A 979 12.91 -11.82 -1.09
CA PHE A 979 12.15 -11.47 0.10
C PHE A 979 13.07 -11.07 1.23
N ASP A 980 12.56 -10.15 2.01
CA ASP A 980 13.25 -9.54 3.14
C ASP A 980 12.77 -10.07 4.48
N ARG A 981 13.48 -9.66 5.55
CA ARG A 981 13.03 -9.85 6.93
C ARG A 981 11.60 -9.36 7.10
N GLN A 982 10.76 -10.21 7.67
CA GLN A 982 9.83 -9.79 8.71
C GLN A 982 10.18 -10.56 9.98
#